data_AF-A0A955EIA2-F1
#
_entry.id   AF-A0A955EIA2-F1
#
_cell.length_a   1.000
_cell.length_b   1.000
_cell.length_c   1.000
_cell.angle_alpha   90.00
_cell.angle_beta   90.00
_cell.angle_gamma   90.00
#
_symmetry.space_group_name_H-M   'P 1'
#
loop_
_entity.id
_entity.type
_entity.pdbx_description
1 polymer ?
#
loop_
_entity_poly.entity_id
_entity_poly.type
_entity_poly.pdbx_seq_one_letter_code
_entity_poly.pdbx_strand_id
1 'polypeptide(L)'
;MANVILPGGETVWVEPVGHRTARGTFSDHVVYRGDDVIPNGKPCGNDHGEHDDHEDISAPRGAGCQSTICVTELACDADFEYFQDWGSVTAVENRINNVINSVNNQYESQCNITHVITTIIVRTSEPDPYTATNSDTLLGQFRSEWLNNQGGVVRDVAKLFTGKEIDGSVIGQAWTIGGICTTSAYCQSQSDCCGSFACTTDLCAHELGHLWGAFHCSCPSNTMNPSITCTNNFTSGSVNSISAHRDSRTCLDPLESGNTTLPFSDTFPSTTINSSLWIGVDGATVDSVGNGEPSAPNSLRINGSDAIRSAYINASAADNVTLSYWWQRTGGGNSPEAGEDLFVEYFDIFGNWTLVAQHPGNGGDTDPYQFESFVLPNSAEHQNLRIRFRGVSANAGLDDFFVDDVSITADLAFPGAFSLLSPTNGATEIEQGPFFDWTDSANASSYRLRVDDDPGFGSPIIDVGLAGSAANIGGNPLATNTVYFWTVDAINVNGSTTSTPASFTFTTEGGTPTGPQARLERGAFAIDNGGTHDHGETNQGVPLERAYRVYNDGTSTLNLSNLSVPAGYTITKNVPNNVLPGVSKTFKVQLDAVSQGSFVGTISFNTNDADDNPFAFTVTGTVVQPPQPPMVRLTRGAFTINNGDTHNHGTTTVNVARERAYKVWNDGDEQLQLSNLIVPNGYTITKALPPSVNGGASKVYKVALLSATPGFFSGTMSFNTNDPDDNPFAFTVQGTVNSAFATGGPITPTADGPLSAAAADFTGDGHPDVILTHANDEVSLFAGNGQGGMVPYDSLHIRNGASGVASGD
;
A
#
# COMPACT_ATOMS: atom_id res chain seq x y z
N MET A 1 12.99 -8.01 -0.86
CA MET A 1 14.14 -8.11 -1.78
C MET A 1 14.03 -6.99 -2.78
N ALA A 2 15.14 -6.43 -3.25
CA ALA A 2 15.09 -5.32 -4.19
C ALA A 2 16.28 -5.34 -5.15
N ASN A 3 16.03 -4.84 -6.36
CA ASN A 3 17.05 -4.41 -7.30
C ASN A 3 16.96 -2.88 -7.36
N VAL A 4 18.02 -2.17 -6.97
CA VAL A 4 18.06 -0.71 -6.86
C VAL A 4 19.07 -0.17 -7.85
N ILE A 5 18.60 0.69 -8.75
CA ILE A 5 19.46 1.45 -9.68
C ILE A 5 19.87 2.74 -8.98
N LEU A 6 21.16 2.91 -8.73
CA LEU A 6 21.72 4.11 -8.13
C LEU A 6 21.77 5.25 -9.16
N PRO A 7 21.86 6.53 -8.74
CA PRO A 7 21.91 7.68 -9.66
C PRO A 7 23.04 7.65 -10.70
N GLY A 8 24.08 6.85 -10.47
CA GLY A 8 25.18 6.61 -11.42
C GLY A 8 24.95 5.48 -12.42
N GLY A 9 23.77 4.84 -12.42
CA GLY A 9 23.46 3.67 -13.25
C GLY A 9 24.00 2.34 -12.71
N GLU A 10 24.67 2.34 -11.55
CA GLU A 10 25.10 1.12 -10.88
C GLU A 10 23.90 0.39 -10.26
N THR A 11 23.88 -0.94 -10.37
CA THR A 11 22.81 -1.79 -9.87
C THR A 11 23.24 -2.50 -8.58
N VAL A 12 22.48 -2.30 -7.50
CA VAL A 12 22.69 -2.99 -6.21
C VAL A 12 21.49 -3.87 -5.85
N TRP A 13 21.79 -5.05 -5.34
CA TRP A 13 20.80 -6.07 -5.00
C TRP A 13 20.69 -6.20 -3.49
N VAL A 14 19.46 -6.37 -3.00
CA VAL A 14 19.14 -6.52 -1.58
C VAL A 14 18.31 -7.79 -1.38
N GLU A 15 18.79 -8.72 -0.56
CA GLU A 15 18.04 -9.93 -0.23
C GLU A 15 18.21 -10.35 1.24
N PRO A 16 17.18 -10.97 1.85
CA PRO A 16 17.27 -11.49 3.21
C PRO A 16 18.21 -12.71 3.27
N VAL A 17 19.03 -12.79 4.32
CA VAL A 17 20.00 -13.88 4.51
C VAL A 17 19.48 -15.05 5.36
N GLY A 18 18.23 -14.96 5.82
CA GLY A 18 17.59 -15.94 6.72
C GLY A 18 17.64 -17.39 6.24
N HIS A 19 17.57 -17.63 4.93
CA HIS A 19 17.70 -18.97 4.33
C HIS A 19 19.11 -19.31 3.86
N ARG A 20 20.05 -18.37 3.90
CA ARG A 20 21.37 -18.49 3.25
C ARG A 20 22.51 -18.65 4.22
N THR A 21 22.29 -18.31 5.48
CA THR A 21 23.29 -18.45 6.52
C THR A 21 22.65 -19.03 7.78
N ALA A 22 23.35 -19.95 8.45
CA ALA A 22 22.86 -20.58 9.68
C ALA A 22 22.69 -19.60 10.88
N ARG A 23 23.04 -18.32 10.72
CA ARG A 23 22.98 -17.27 11.76
C ARG A 23 22.15 -16.06 11.36
N GLY A 24 21.76 -15.95 10.10
CA GLY A 24 20.97 -14.83 9.59
C GLY A 24 19.50 -15.06 9.90
N THR A 25 18.80 -13.97 10.18
CA THR A 25 17.35 -13.92 10.30
C THR A 25 16.74 -13.40 8.99
N PHE A 26 15.43 -13.51 8.82
CA PHE A 26 14.73 -12.89 7.68
C PHE A 26 14.77 -11.36 7.69
N SER A 27 15.05 -10.76 8.85
CA SER A 27 15.29 -9.34 9.04
C SER A 27 16.70 -8.90 8.63
N ASP A 28 17.66 -9.83 8.61
CA ASP A 28 19.01 -9.53 8.16
C ASP A 28 19.05 -9.54 6.63
N HIS A 29 19.59 -8.48 6.04
CA HIS A 29 19.69 -8.33 4.58
C HIS A 29 21.16 -8.22 4.17
N VAL A 30 21.49 -8.81 3.03
CA VAL A 30 22.77 -8.57 2.34
C VAL A 30 22.52 -7.60 1.18
N VAL A 31 23.43 -6.64 1.04
CA VAL A 31 23.49 -5.72 -0.11
C VAL A 31 24.76 -6.04 -0.89
N TYR A 32 24.63 -6.30 -2.19
CA TYR A 32 25.77 -6.66 -3.06
C TYR A 32 25.62 -6.07 -4.46
N ARG A 33 26.73 -5.90 -5.19
CA ARG A 33 26.69 -5.50 -6.61
C ARG A 33 26.41 -6.72 -7.48
N GLY A 34 25.73 -6.52 -8.61
CA GLY A 34 25.51 -7.61 -9.57
C GLY A 34 26.81 -8.28 -10.02
N ASP A 35 27.86 -7.50 -10.22
CA ASP A 35 29.20 -7.98 -10.60
C ASP A 35 29.90 -8.82 -9.52
N ASP A 36 29.44 -8.74 -8.27
CA ASP A 36 29.98 -9.54 -7.15
C ASP A 36 29.33 -10.94 -7.07
N VAL A 37 28.28 -11.20 -7.85
CA VAL A 37 27.58 -12.48 -7.90
C VAL A 37 28.40 -13.48 -8.70
N ILE A 38 28.78 -14.59 -8.08
CA ILE A 38 29.52 -15.66 -8.74
C ILE A 38 28.51 -16.63 -9.39
N PRO A 39 28.47 -16.73 -10.73
CA PRO A 39 27.56 -17.65 -11.40
C PRO A 39 27.96 -19.10 -11.12
N ASN A 40 26.99 -19.99 -10.93
CA ASN A 40 27.27 -21.41 -10.73
C ASN A 40 27.57 -22.16 -12.05
N GLY A 41 27.37 -21.51 -13.21
CA GLY A 41 27.66 -22.04 -14.54
C GLY A 41 26.80 -23.23 -14.96
N LYS A 42 25.65 -23.47 -14.30
CA LYS A 42 24.72 -24.53 -14.71
C LYS A 42 24.09 -24.17 -16.07
N PRO A 43 24.02 -25.11 -17.03
CA PRO A 43 23.40 -24.88 -18.33
C PRO A 43 21.87 -24.83 -18.23
N CYS A 44 21.24 -24.04 -19.07
CA CYS A 44 19.80 -24.10 -19.28
C CYS A 44 19.45 -25.30 -20.18
N GLY A 45 18.16 -25.63 -20.34
CA GLY A 45 17.70 -26.75 -21.17
C GLY A 45 18.31 -26.75 -22.57
N ASN A 46 18.47 -27.94 -23.18
CA ASN A 46 18.88 -28.02 -24.58
C ASN A 46 17.86 -27.30 -25.47
N ASP A 47 18.33 -26.64 -26.53
CA ASP A 47 17.49 -26.05 -27.59
C ASP A 47 16.40 -27.05 -28.05
N HIS A 48 15.16 -26.80 -27.61
CA HIS A 48 13.88 -27.26 -28.16
C HIS A 48 13.61 -28.78 -28.13
N GLY A 49 12.64 -29.18 -27.30
CA GLY A 49 11.70 -30.21 -27.77
C GLY A 49 10.89 -29.58 -28.90
N GLU A 50 11.01 -30.09 -30.14
CA GLU A 50 10.15 -29.70 -31.27
C GLU A 50 8.69 -29.97 -30.90
N HIS A 51 8.02 -28.97 -30.33
CA HIS A 51 6.61 -29.03 -29.94
C HIS A 51 5.82 -28.03 -30.80
N ASP A 52 5.55 -28.42 -32.06
CA ASP A 52 4.97 -27.59 -33.14
C ASP A 52 3.46 -27.27 -33.01
N ASP A 53 2.87 -27.39 -31.81
CA ASP A 53 1.44 -27.10 -31.62
C ASP A 53 1.22 -25.62 -31.32
N HIS A 54 0.90 -24.82 -32.35
CA HIS A 54 0.63 -23.39 -32.23
C HIS A 54 -0.83 -23.05 -32.61
N GLU A 55 -1.67 -22.83 -31.61
CA GLU A 55 -2.95 -22.13 -31.78
C GLU A 55 -2.91 -20.82 -30.99
N ASP A 56 -3.45 -19.73 -31.53
CA ASP A 56 -3.53 -18.45 -30.82
C ASP A 56 -4.53 -18.55 -29.66
N ILE A 57 -4.13 -18.14 -28.45
CA ILE A 57 -4.96 -18.29 -27.23
C ILE A 57 -5.90 -17.10 -26.97
N SER A 58 -5.83 -16.04 -27.76
CA SER A 58 -6.62 -14.83 -27.52
C SER A 58 -7.21 -14.23 -28.81
N ALA A 59 -8.42 -13.68 -28.69
CA ALA A 59 -9.03 -12.87 -29.74
C ALA A 59 -8.21 -11.59 -29.94
N PRO A 60 -8.06 -11.08 -31.18
CA PRO A 60 -7.27 -9.87 -31.45
C PRO A 60 -7.84 -8.67 -30.66
N ARG A 61 -7.03 -8.09 -29.76
CA ARG A 61 -7.39 -6.91 -28.95
C ARG A 61 -7.05 -5.57 -29.62
N GLY A 62 -6.91 -5.58 -30.95
CA GLY A 62 -7.14 -4.40 -31.79
C GLY A 62 -6.35 -3.14 -31.46
N ALA A 63 -5.02 -3.21 -31.26
CA ALA A 63 -4.15 -2.04 -31.47
C ALA A 63 -2.66 -2.37 -31.68
N GLY A 64 -2.14 -3.40 -31.01
CA GLY A 64 -0.68 -3.57 -30.87
C GLY A 64 -0.04 -2.42 -30.07
N CYS A 65 1.13 -2.64 -29.46
CA CYS A 65 1.66 -1.68 -28.47
C CYS A 65 2.34 -0.42 -29.04
N GLN A 66 2.36 -0.24 -30.36
CA GLN A 66 2.99 0.90 -31.06
C GLN A 66 4.36 1.31 -30.46
N SER A 67 4.55 2.55 -30.02
CA SER A 67 5.79 3.07 -29.42
C SER A 67 5.82 3.07 -27.88
N THR A 68 4.86 2.40 -27.24
CA THR A 68 4.74 2.30 -25.78
C THR A 68 5.24 0.94 -25.28
N ILE A 69 5.51 0.81 -23.98
CA ILE A 69 5.79 -0.49 -23.36
C ILE A 69 4.60 -1.43 -23.63
N CYS A 70 4.83 -2.68 -24.04
CA CYS A 70 3.81 -3.71 -24.12
C CYS A 70 3.57 -4.33 -22.76
N VAL A 71 2.31 -4.47 -22.37
CA VAL A 71 1.88 -5.29 -21.24
C VAL A 71 1.70 -6.73 -21.72
N THR A 72 2.23 -7.66 -20.96
CA THR A 72 2.03 -9.10 -21.13
C THR A 72 1.47 -9.67 -19.86
N GLU A 73 0.29 -10.28 -19.96
CA GLU A 73 -0.40 -10.91 -18.85
C GLU A 73 0.30 -12.25 -18.50
N LEU A 74 0.97 -12.28 -17.35
CA LEU A 74 1.71 -13.44 -16.86
C LEU A 74 0.94 -14.15 -15.74
N ALA A 75 0.60 -15.41 -15.97
CA ALA A 75 0.07 -16.26 -14.92
C ALA A 75 1.19 -17.10 -14.30
N CYS A 76 1.21 -17.23 -12.98
CA CYS A 76 2.24 -17.97 -12.24
C CYS A 76 1.63 -19.17 -11.52
N ASP A 77 2.37 -20.27 -11.48
CA ASP A 77 2.08 -21.43 -10.62
C ASP A 77 3.34 -21.73 -9.79
N ALA A 78 3.16 -22.14 -8.55
CA ALA A 78 4.23 -22.51 -7.63
C ALA A 78 3.91 -23.88 -7.04
N ASP A 79 4.81 -24.83 -7.26
CA ASP A 79 4.64 -26.20 -6.75
C ASP A 79 4.80 -26.29 -5.23
N PHE A 80 4.49 -27.47 -4.69
CA PHE A 80 4.49 -27.68 -3.25
C PHE A 80 5.88 -27.52 -2.64
N GLU A 81 6.93 -27.92 -3.34
CA GLU A 81 8.32 -27.71 -2.93
C GLU A 81 8.67 -26.21 -2.87
N TYR A 82 8.21 -25.42 -3.86
CA TYR A 82 8.38 -23.97 -3.81
C TYR A 82 7.67 -23.38 -2.59
N PHE A 83 6.46 -23.85 -2.28
CA PHE A 83 5.76 -23.45 -1.07
C PHE A 83 6.50 -23.84 0.21
N GLN A 84 7.14 -25.02 0.25
CA GLN A 84 7.96 -25.45 1.38
C GLN A 84 9.20 -24.56 1.57
N ASP A 85 9.85 -24.15 0.48
CA ASP A 85 11.05 -23.29 0.54
C ASP A 85 10.74 -21.94 1.22
N TRP A 86 9.56 -21.38 0.98
CA TRP A 86 9.18 -20.05 1.48
C TRP A 86 8.18 -20.07 2.64
N GLY A 87 7.66 -21.24 3.01
CA GLY A 87 6.92 -21.51 4.25
C GLY A 87 5.49 -20.96 4.34
N SER A 88 5.06 -20.05 3.46
CA SER A 88 3.68 -19.53 3.44
C SER A 88 3.28 -19.02 2.05
N VAL A 89 1.97 -18.98 1.77
CA VAL A 89 1.42 -18.48 0.50
C VAL A 89 1.86 -17.04 0.26
N THR A 90 1.74 -16.17 1.28
CA THR A 90 2.17 -14.77 1.21
C THR A 90 3.66 -14.64 0.92
N ALA A 91 4.52 -15.49 1.49
CA ALA A 91 5.95 -15.45 1.20
C ALA A 91 6.27 -15.87 -0.25
N VAL A 92 5.57 -16.88 -0.77
CA VAL A 92 5.64 -17.30 -2.18
C VAL A 92 5.19 -16.17 -3.11
N GLU A 93 4.03 -15.59 -2.87
CA GLU A 93 3.49 -14.48 -3.65
C GLU A 93 4.45 -13.28 -3.64
N ASN A 94 4.94 -12.89 -2.47
CA ASN A 94 5.93 -11.80 -2.35
C ASN A 94 7.23 -12.12 -3.10
N ARG A 95 7.70 -13.37 -3.05
CA ARG A 95 8.91 -13.78 -3.78
C ARG A 95 8.69 -13.70 -5.29
N ILE A 96 7.60 -14.24 -5.81
CA ILE A 96 7.26 -14.21 -7.24
C ILE A 96 7.12 -12.76 -7.72
N ASN A 97 6.38 -11.92 -6.99
CA ASN A 97 6.23 -10.50 -7.30
C ASN A 97 7.60 -9.80 -7.35
N ASN A 98 8.48 -10.04 -6.38
CA ASN A 98 9.83 -9.46 -6.38
C ASN A 98 10.66 -9.92 -7.58
N VAL A 99 10.63 -11.21 -7.94
CA VAL A 99 11.34 -11.73 -9.11
C VAL A 99 10.83 -11.07 -10.38
N ILE A 100 9.51 -11.01 -10.60
CA ILE A 100 8.93 -10.44 -11.82
C ILE A 100 9.17 -8.93 -11.92
N ASN A 101 9.04 -8.19 -10.82
CA ASN A 101 9.39 -6.77 -10.80
C ASN A 101 10.85 -6.54 -11.20
N SER A 102 11.76 -7.40 -10.72
CA SER A 102 13.18 -7.31 -11.08
C SER A 102 13.45 -7.71 -12.54
N VAL A 103 12.72 -8.69 -13.07
CA VAL A 103 12.76 -9.06 -14.50
C VAL A 103 12.28 -7.88 -15.36
N ASN A 104 11.21 -7.20 -14.95
CA ASN A 104 10.66 -6.07 -15.69
C ASN A 104 11.64 -4.91 -15.83
N ASN A 105 12.53 -4.66 -14.86
CA ASN A 105 13.59 -3.65 -15.03
C ASN A 105 14.42 -3.87 -16.31
N GLN A 106 14.73 -5.14 -16.63
CA GLN A 106 15.46 -5.51 -17.85
C GLN A 106 14.58 -5.41 -19.10
N TYR A 107 13.37 -5.98 -19.05
CA TYR A 107 12.48 -6.00 -20.22
C TYR A 107 11.91 -4.63 -20.59
N GLU A 108 11.62 -3.76 -19.62
CA GLU A 108 11.12 -2.41 -19.88
C GLU A 108 12.21 -1.55 -20.50
N SER A 109 13.43 -1.59 -19.93
CA SER A 109 14.54 -0.76 -20.40
C SER A 109 15.12 -1.20 -21.74
N GLN A 110 15.10 -2.50 -22.06
CA GLN A 110 15.75 -3.04 -23.26
C GLN A 110 14.76 -3.44 -24.35
N CYS A 111 13.57 -3.87 -23.98
CA CYS A 111 12.61 -4.52 -24.87
C CYS A 111 11.22 -3.89 -24.84
N ASN A 112 11.00 -2.75 -24.16
CA ASN A 112 9.69 -2.12 -24.00
C ASN A 112 8.58 -3.15 -23.69
N ILE A 113 8.81 -4.07 -22.76
CA ILE A 113 7.83 -5.08 -22.32
C ILE A 113 7.75 -5.00 -20.80
N THR A 114 6.55 -5.08 -20.26
CA THR A 114 6.30 -5.31 -18.84
C THR A 114 5.41 -6.54 -18.68
N HIS A 115 5.75 -7.39 -17.72
CA HIS A 115 4.94 -8.55 -17.37
C HIS A 115 4.07 -8.18 -16.16
N VAL A 116 2.75 -8.25 -16.34
CA VAL A 116 1.78 -8.02 -15.27
C VAL A 116 1.26 -9.36 -14.79
N ILE A 117 1.45 -9.65 -13.51
CA ILE A 117 0.95 -10.90 -12.94
C ILE A 117 -0.57 -10.84 -12.85
N THR A 118 -1.28 -11.72 -13.56
CA THR A 118 -2.75 -11.80 -13.49
C THR A 118 -3.23 -12.79 -12.45
N THR A 119 -2.43 -13.80 -12.12
CA THR A 119 -2.79 -14.85 -11.16
C THR A 119 -1.52 -15.51 -10.63
N ILE A 120 -1.52 -15.87 -9.34
CA ILE A 120 -0.54 -16.75 -8.71
C ILE A 120 -1.28 -17.94 -8.10
N ILE A 121 -1.00 -19.15 -8.57
CA ILE A 121 -1.47 -20.40 -7.95
C ILE A 121 -0.36 -20.93 -7.07
N VAL A 122 -0.63 -21.13 -5.78
CA VAL A 122 0.32 -21.76 -4.84
C VAL A 122 -0.21 -23.12 -4.43
N ARG A 123 0.53 -24.19 -4.76
CA ARG A 123 0.17 -25.56 -4.40
C ARG A 123 0.60 -25.84 -2.97
N THR A 124 -0.32 -25.73 -2.00
CA THR A 124 0.03 -25.78 -0.56
C THR A 124 0.05 -27.18 0.05
N SER A 125 -0.16 -28.25 -0.72
CA SER A 125 -0.23 -29.63 -0.21
C SER A 125 0.17 -30.67 -1.26
N GLU A 126 0.76 -31.77 -0.80
CA GLU A 126 1.08 -32.95 -1.63
C GLU A 126 -0.06 -34.00 -1.62
N PRO A 127 -0.36 -34.68 -2.75
CA PRO A 127 0.25 -34.50 -4.07
C PRO A 127 -0.24 -33.24 -4.78
N ASP A 128 0.70 -32.48 -5.34
CA ASP A 128 0.40 -31.49 -6.36
C ASP A 128 0.39 -32.14 -7.77
N PRO A 129 0.01 -31.40 -8.83
CA PRO A 129 -0.05 -31.95 -10.19
C PRO A 129 1.31 -32.28 -10.82
N TYR A 130 2.43 -31.94 -10.16
CA TYR A 130 3.77 -31.90 -10.74
C TYR A 130 4.68 -32.92 -10.05
N THR A 131 4.81 -34.12 -10.62
CA THR A 131 5.53 -35.23 -9.97
C THR A 131 6.92 -35.49 -10.54
N ALA A 132 7.25 -34.93 -11.71
CA ALA A 132 8.52 -35.19 -12.37
C ALA A 132 9.61 -34.22 -11.92
N THR A 133 10.85 -34.72 -11.83
CA THR A 133 12.07 -33.89 -11.70
C THR A 133 12.81 -33.72 -13.03
N ASN A 134 12.48 -34.53 -14.05
CA ASN A 134 12.97 -34.33 -15.41
C ASN A 134 12.30 -33.11 -16.07
N SER A 135 13.11 -32.17 -16.57
CA SER A 135 12.63 -30.87 -17.09
C SER A 135 11.52 -30.99 -18.16
N ASP A 136 11.76 -31.78 -19.21
CA ASP A 136 10.78 -31.94 -20.31
C ASP A 136 9.44 -32.49 -19.80
N THR A 137 9.51 -33.50 -18.92
CA THR A 137 8.32 -34.14 -18.37
C THR A 137 7.56 -33.21 -17.44
N LEU A 138 8.28 -32.45 -16.59
CA LEU A 138 7.69 -31.48 -15.68
C LEU A 138 6.99 -30.34 -16.44
N LEU A 139 7.63 -29.79 -17.47
CA LEU A 139 7.02 -28.77 -18.32
C LEU A 139 5.79 -29.30 -19.06
N GLY A 140 5.82 -30.57 -19.50
CA GLY A 140 4.65 -31.25 -20.07
C GLY A 140 3.49 -31.43 -19.07
N GLN A 141 3.78 -31.74 -17.81
CA GLN A 141 2.78 -31.79 -16.74
C GLN A 141 2.19 -30.40 -16.45
N PHE A 142 3.04 -29.37 -16.38
CA PHE A 142 2.61 -27.99 -16.20
C PHE A 142 1.63 -27.53 -17.27
N ARG A 143 1.99 -27.69 -18.54
CA ARG A 143 1.11 -27.35 -19.67
C ARG A 143 -0.20 -28.15 -19.63
N SER A 144 -0.13 -29.46 -19.40
CA SER A 144 -1.32 -30.31 -19.36
C SER A 144 -2.28 -29.93 -18.25
N GLU A 145 -1.78 -29.63 -17.05
CA GLU A 145 -2.58 -29.16 -15.93
C GLU A 145 -3.31 -27.85 -16.28
N TRP A 146 -2.60 -26.89 -16.87
CA TRP A 146 -3.17 -25.59 -17.21
C TRP A 146 -4.19 -25.65 -18.35
N LEU A 147 -3.95 -26.48 -19.37
CA LEU A 147 -4.92 -26.69 -20.46
C LEU A 147 -6.22 -27.33 -19.96
N ASN A 148 -6.13 -28.27 -19.02
CA ASN A 148 -7.29 -29.01 -18.52
C ASN A 148 -8.06 -28.25 -17.44
N ASN A 149 -7.36 -27.53 -16.57
CA ASN A 149 -7.94 -27.01 -15.32
C ASN A 149 -7.90 -25.48 -15.19
N GLN A 150 -7.10 -24.77 -15.99
CA GLN A 150 -6.88 -23.31 -15.85
C GLN A 150 -7.24 -22.53 -17.12
N GLY A 151 -8.09 -23.08 -17.99
CA GLY A 151 -8.52 -22.43 -19.25
C GLY A 151 -9.32 -21.13 -19.07
N GLY A 152 -9.83 -20.86 -17.87
CA GLY A 152 -10.53 -19.61 -17.53
C GLY A 152 -9.63 -18.46 -17.07
N VAL A 153 -8.33 -18.71 -16.88
CA VAL A 153 -7.36 -17.68 -16.48
C VAL A 153 -6.95 -16.87 -17.70
N VAL A 154 -7.21 -15.56 -17.66
CA VAL A 154 -6.80 -14.60 -18.70
C VAL A 154 -5.28 -14.37 -18.60
N ARG A 155 -4.57 -14.67 -19.69
CA ARG A 155 -3.10 -14.62 -19.76
C ARG A 155 -2.59 -14.64 -21.20
N ASP A 156 -1.37 -14.15 -21.36
CA ASP A 156 -0.54 -14.29 -22.57
C ASP A 156 0.54 -15.38 -22.41
N VAL A 157 0.92 -15.68 -21.16
CA VAL A 157 1.96 -16.65 -20.80
C VAL A 157 1.71 -17.23 -19.41
N ALA A 158 2.06 -18.50 -19.22
CA ALA A 158 2.08 -19.15 -17.92
C ALA A 158 3.50 -19.60 -17.54
N LYS A 159 3.90 -19.39 -16.30
CA LYS A 159 5.21 -19.79 -15.78
C LYS A 159 5.08 -20.61 -14.50
N LEU A 160 5.77 -21.75 -14.47
CA LEU A 160 5.96 -22.54 -13.25
C LEU A 160 7.24 -22.10 -12.53
N PHE A 161 7.09 -21.74 -11.26
CA PHE A 161 8.16 -21.56 -10.30
C PHE A 161 8.27 -22.85 -9.48
N THR A 162 9.33 -23.63 -9.68
CA THR A 162 9.48 -24.94 -9.03
C THR A 162 10.55 -24.90 -7.94
N GLY A 163 10.23 -25.45 -6.78
CA GLY A 163 11.21 -25.74 -5.71
C GLY A 163 11.90 -27.10 -5.89
N LYS A 164 11.49 -27.89 -6.90
CA LYS A 164 12.13 -29.17 -7.19
C LYS A 164 13.54 -28.96 -7.73
N GLU A 165 14.45 -29.83 -7.30
CA GLU A 165 15.74 -29.98 -7.96
C GLU A 165 15.55 -30.69 -9.30
N ILE A 166 15.65 -29.94 -10.39
CA ILE A 166 15.48 -30.49 -11.74
C ILE A 166 16.67 -31.43 -12.05
N ASP A 167 16.36 -32.60 -12.61
CA ASP A 167 17.36 -33.64 -12.89
C ASP A 167 18.45 -33.15 -13.86
N GLY A 168 19.69 -33.51 -13.53
CA GLY A 168 20.83 -33.25 -14.40
C GLY A 168 21.35 -31.81 -14.27
N SER A 169 21.64 -31.18 -15.40
CA SER A 169 22.25 -29.86 -15.43
C SER A 169 21.28 -28.74 -15.80
N VAL A 170 20.07 -29.08 -16.25
CA VAL A 170 19.02 -28.16 -16.71
C VAL A 170 18.30 -27.55 -15.50
N ILE A 171 18.14 -26.23 -15.49
CA ILE A 171 17.57 -25.47 -14.38
C ILE A 171 16.32 -24.66 -14.77
N GLY A 172 15.97 -24.66 -16.05
CA GLY A 172 14.83 -23.97 -16.62
C GLY A 172 14.61 -24.42 -18.05
N GLN A 173 13.37 -24.24 -18.52
CA GLN A 173 13.00 -24.57 -19.89
C GLN A 173 11.75 -23.82 -20.34
N ALA A 174 11.80 -23.30 -21.56
CA ALA A 174 10.64 -22.83 -22.31
C ALA A 174 10.10 -23.92 -23.25
N TRP A 175 8.79 -23.96 -23.45
CA TRP A 175 8.14 -24.96 -24.31
C TRP A 175 8.51 -24.82 -25.78
N THR A 176 8.60 -23.58 -26.26
CA THR A 176 8.98 -23.24 -27.63
C THR A 176 9.60 -21.84 -27.70
N ILE A 177 10.29 -21.53 -28.80
CA ILE A 177 10.73 -20.16 -29.07
C ILE A 177 9.59 -19.37 -29.73
N GLY A 178 9.34 -18.15 -29.25
CA GLY A 178 8.28 -17.30 -29.82
C GLY A 178 6.88 -17.82 -29.49
N GLY A 179 6.69 -18.36 -28.29
CA GLY A 179 5.42 -18.95 -27.85
C GLY A 179 4.42 -17.95 -27.26
N ILE A 180 4.81 -16.71 -26.94
CA ILE A 180 3.91 -15.73 -26.29
C ILE A 180 2.63 -15.53 -27.10
N CYS A 181 1.50 -15.53 -26.39
CA CYS A 181 0.14 -15.47 -26.95
C CYS A 181 -0.29 -16.66 -27.81
N THR A 182 0.36 -17.81 -27.63
CA THR A 182 -0.09 -19.08 -28.23
C THR A 182 -0.40 -20.11 -27.14
N THR A 183 -1.01 -21.24 -27.51
CA THR A 183 -1.25 -22.42 -26.65
C THR A 183 0.04 -23.11 -26.19
N SER A 184 1.18 -22.53 -26.53
CA SER A 184 2.53 -23.00 -26.23
C SER A 184 3.33 -22.01 -25.37
N ALA A 185 2.70 -20.94 -24.86
CA ALA A 185 3.31 -19.95 -23.97
C ALA A 185 3.54 -20.47 -22.53
N TYR A 186 4.41 -21.48 -22.38
CA TYR A 186 4.71 -22.10 -21.10
C TYR A 186 6.22 -22.19 -20.86
N CYS A 187 6.68 -21.78 -19.69
CA CYS A 187 8.05 -22.05 -19.25
C CYS A 187 8.11 -22.39 -17.77
N GLN A 188 9.24 -22.95 -17.34
CA GLN A 188 9.51 -23.25 -15.95
C GLN A 188 10.92 -22.82 -15.55
N SER A 189 11.11 -22.51 -14.28
CA SER A 189 12.43 -22.24 -13.71
C SER A 189 12.52 -22.74 -12.28
N GLN A 190 13.66 -23.34 -11.94
CA GLN A 190 13.99 -23.70 -10.57
C GLN A 190 14.28 -22.43 -9.75
N SER A 191 13.56 -22.29 -8.63
CA SER A 191 13.47 -21.09 -7.78
C SER A 191 14.81 -20.48 -7.35
N ASP A 192 15.73 -21.33 -6.92
CA ASP A 192 16.95 -20.91 -6.22
C ASP A 192 18.17 -21.72 -6.70
N CYS A 193 18.14 -22.18 -7.96
CA CYS A 193 19.14 -23.04 -8.62
C CYS A 193 20.60 -22.64 -8.40
N CYS A 194 20.82 -21.36 -8.08
CA CYS A 194 22.04 -20.61 -8.32
C CYS A 194 22.41 -19.67 -7.15
N GLY A 195 21.65 -19.71 -6.04
CA GLY A 195 22.08 -19.16 -4.75
C GLY A 195 22.16 -17.63 -4.63
N SER A 196 21.61 -16.87 -5.59
CA SER A 196 21.44 -15.40 -5.53
C SER A 196 20.11 -14.96 -6.16
N PHE A 197 19.49 -13.90 -5.62
CA PHE A 197 18.30 -13.30 -6.23
C PHE A 197 18.56 -12.76 -7.64
N ALA A 198 19.78 -12.28 -7.91
CA ALA A 198 20.21 -11.86 -9.25
C ALA A 198 20.19 -13.03 -10.26
N CYS A 199 20.65 -14.23 -9.86
CA CYS A 199 20.61 -15.41 -10.72
C CYS A 199 19.19 -15.92 -10.94
N THR A 200 18.33 -15.90 -9.91
CA THR A 200 16.91 -16.26 -10.06
C THR A 200 16.21 -15.32 -11.04
N THR A 201 16.49 -14.03 -10.97
CA THR A 201 15.95 -13.02 -11.89
C THR A 201 16.45 -13.28 -13.32
N ASP A 202 17.75 -13.51 -13.51
CA ASP A 202 18.36 -13.76 -14.82
C ASP A 202 17.84 -15.05 -15.46
N LEU A 203 17.66 -16.13 -14.67
CA LEU A 203 17.07 -17.37 -15.16
C LEU A 203 15.61 -17.17 -15.56
N CYS A 204 14.84 -16.45 -14.75
CA CYS A 204 13.45 -16.15 -15.10
C CYS A 204 13.36 -15.35 -16.41
N ALA A 205 14.21 -14.34 -16.56
CA ALA A 205 14.31 -13.52 -17.76
C ALA A 205 14.78 -14.33 -18.98
N HIS A 206 15.70 -15.28 -18.81
CA HIS A 206 16.18 -16.19 -19.85
C HIS A 206 15.05 -17.05 -20.43
N GLU A 207 14.29 -17.73 -19.56
CA GLU A 207 13.22 -18.63 -20.03
C GLU A 207 12.06 -17.87 -20.67
N LEU A 208 11.72 -16.70 -20.14
CA LEU A 208 10.78 -15.79 -20.82
C LEU A 208 11.36 -15.31 -22.16
N GLY A 209 12.68 -15.11 -22.25
CA GLY A 209 13.36 -14.64 -23.45
C GLY A 209 13.19 -15.60 -24.63
N HIS A 210 13.25 -16.91 -24.36
CA HIS A 210 12.91 -17.93 -25.34
C HIS A 210 11.46 -17.80 -25.82
N LEU A 211 10.50 -17.71 -24.90
CA LEU A 211 9.09 -17.51 -25.28
C LEU A 211 8.89 -16.23 -26.10
N TRP A 212 9.70 -15.19 -25.86
CA TRP A 212 9.74 -13.96 -26.64
C TRP A 212 10.50 -14.04 -27.96
N GLY A 213 11.05 -15.20 -28.34
CA GLY A 213 11.69 -15.38 -29.65
C GLY A 213 13.23 -15.32 -29.63
N ALA A 214 13.87 -15.18 -28.47
CA ALA A 214 15.33 -15.16 -28.39
C ALA A 214 15.93 -16.58 -28.42
N PHE A 215 17.02 -16.71 -29.18
CA PHE A 215 17.88 -17.90 -29.18
C PHE A 215 19.03 -17.72 -28.20
N HIS A 216 19.67 -18.84 -27.83
CA HIS A 216 20.94 -18.80 -27.13
C HIS A 216 21.99 -17.97 -27.89
N CYS A 217 22.83 -17.25 -27.15
CA CYS A 217 23.97 -16.52 -27.72
C CYS A 217 25.32 -17.04 -27.21
N SER A 218 26.36 -16.88 -28.03
CA SER A 218 27.76 -17.09 -27.60
C SER A 218 28.28 -15.85 -26.88
N CYS A 219 27.75 -15.60 -25.68
CA CYS A 219 27.82 -14.30 -24.99
C CYS A 219 28.11 -14.50 -23.49
N PRO A 220 29.37 -14.48 -23.02
CA PRO A 220 29.73 -14.91 -21.66
C PRO A 220 29.14 -14.09 -20.50
N SER A 221 28.49 -12.96 -20.78
CA SER A 221 27.98 -12.03 -19.76
C SER A 221 26.60 -11.46 -20.14
N ASN A 222 25.71 -12.28 -20.67
CA ASN A 222 24.34 -11.86 -21.01
C ASN A 222 23.32 -12.96 -20.70
N THR A 223 22.08 -12.55 -20.49
CA THR A 223 20.96 -13.39 -20.07
C THR A 223 20.75 -14.60 -20.97
N MET A 224 20.79 -14.46 -22.31
CA MET A 224 20.59 -15.60 -23.24
C MET A 224 21.83 -16.49 -23.43
N ASN A 225 22.82 -16.43 -22.54
CA ASN A 225 23.88 -17.44 -22.53
C ASN A 225 23.29 -18.80 -22.15
N PRO A 226 23.67 -19.91 -22.83
CA PRO A 226 23.18 -21.25 -22.49
C PRO A 226 23.61 -21.75 -21.11
N SER A 227 24.43 -21.01 -20.38
CA SER A 227 24.74 -21.20 -18.96
C SER A 227 24.45 -19.92 -18.20
N ILE A 228 23.83 -20.06 -17.03
CA ILE A 228 23.38 -18.92 -16.23
C ILE A 228 24.55 -17.97 -15.89
N THR A 229 24.35 -16.67 -16.13
CA THR A 229 25.39 -15.65 -15.92
C THR A 229 25.04 -14.67 -14.80
N CYS A 230 23.78 -14.61 -14.37
CA CYS A 230 23.29 -13.72 -13.34
C CYS A 230 23.41 -12.23 -13.70
N THR A 231 23.54 -11.93 -15.00
CA THR A 231 23.87 -10.58 -15.50
C THR A 231 22.67 -9.68 -15.70
N ASN A 232 21.47 -10.23 -15.91
CA ASN A 232 20.23 -9.48 -16.11
C ASN A 232 20.35 -8.44 -17.24
N ASN A 233 20.99 -8.83 -18.34
CA ASN A 233 21.25 -7.98 -19.49
C ASN A 233 21.15 -8.77 -20.80
N PHE A 234 20.33 -8.29 -21.75
CA PHE A 234 20.23 -8.89 -23.08
C PHE A 234 21.30 -8.35 -24.03
N THR A 235 21.73 -9.19 -24.97
CA THR A 235 22.50 -8.71 -26.13
C THR A 235 21.60 -7.95 -27.09
N SER A 236 22.17 -7.08 -27.93
CA SER A 236 21.42 -6.41 -29.00
C SER A 236 20.72 -7.40 -29.95
N GLY A 237 21.30 -8.58 -30.19
CA GLY A 237 20.67 -9.64 -30.97
C GLY A 237 19.41 -10.19 -30.30
N SER A 238 19.49 -10.47 -29.00
CA SER A 238 18.34 -10.94 -28.20
C SER A 238 17.23 -9.87 -28.14
N VAL A 239 17.59 -8.61 -27.90
CA VAL A 239 16.65 -7.47 -27.90
C VAL A 239 15.90 -7.36 -29.22
N ASN A 240 16.61 -7.50 -30.35
CA ASN A 240 16.00 -7.42 -31.67
C ASN A 240 15.00 -8.55 -31.90
N SER A 241 15.34 -9.79 -31.54
CA SER A 241 14.42 -10.93 -31.69
C SER A 241 13.18 -10.78 -30.79
N ILE A 242 13.38 -10.39 -29.52
CA ILE A 242 12.30 -10.15 -28.56
C ILE A 242 11.36 -9.06 -29.05
N SER A 243 11.92 -7.91 -29.45
CA SER A 243 11.13 -6.78 -29.96
C SER A 243 10.39 -7.13 -31.25
N ALA A 244 11.02 -7.88 -32.16
CA ALA A 244 10.35 -8.31 -33.39
C ALA A 244 9.19 -9.27 -33.13
N HIS A 245 9.33 -10.19 -32.17
CA HIS A 245 8.22 -11.06 -31.77
C HIS A 245 7.09 -10.24 -31.14
N ARG A 246 7.40 -9.40 -30.14
CA ARG A 246 6.48 -8.45 -29.51
C ARG A 246 5.69 -7.64 -30.54
N ASP A 247 6.36 -7.02 -31.49
CA ASP A 247 5.74 -6.18 -32.52
C ASP A 247 4.84 -6.96 -33.50
N SER A 248 5.04 -8.28 -33.58
CA SER A 248 4.19 -9.17 -34.38
C SER A 248 2.91 -9.65 -33.67
N ARG A 249 2.78 -9.38 -32.36
CA ARG A 249 1.66 -9.87 -31.55
C ARG A 249 0.54 -8.82 -31.48
N THR A 250 -0.71 -9.27 -31.54
CA THR A 250 -1.92 -8.42 -31.44
C THR A 250 -2.77 -8.66 -30.19
N CYS A 251 -2.36 -9.65 -29.38
CA CYS A 251 -2.88 -9.97 -28.05
C CYS A 251 -2.43 -9.00 -26.96
N LEU A 252 -1.28 -8.35 -27.15
CA LEU A 252 -0.62 -7.54 -26.13
C LEU A 252 -1.29 -6.17 -26.03
N ASP A 253 -1.47 -5.72 -24.81
CA ASP A 253 -2.03 -4.41 -24.50
C ASP A 253 -0.89 -3.38 -24.41
N PRO A 254 -1.05 -2.13 -24.89
CA PRO A 254 -0.10 -1.07 -24.55
C PRO A 254 -0.13 -0.82 -23.04
N LEU A 255 1.02 -0.51 -22.45
CA LEU A 255 1.11 -0.03 -21.08
C LEU A 255 0.26 1.22 -20.97
N GLU A 256 -0.82 1.09 -20.22
CA GLU A 256 -1.80 2.14 -20.03
C GLU A 256 -1.10 3.38 -19.45
N SER A 257 -0.80 4.36 -20.31
CA SER A 257 -0.19 5.61 -19.90
C SER A 257 -1.26 6.56 -19.41
N GLY A 258 -1.28 6.80 -18.11
CA GLY A 258 -2.14 7.80 -17.50
C GLY A 258 -2.05 7.65 -15.99
N ASN A 259 -1.14 8.40 -15.38
CA ASN A 259 -1.21 8.65 -13.95
C ASN A 259 -1.79 10.05 -13.78
N THR A 260 -3.08 10.11 -13.49
CA THR A 260 -3.76 11.35 -13.08
C THR A 260 -3.47 11.59 -11.61
N THR A 261 -3.26 12.83 -11.19
CA THR A 261 -3.15 13.16 -9.76
C THR A 261 -4.51 13.58 -9.25
N LEU A 262 -4.75 13.42 -7.95
CA LEU A 262 -5.90 14.07 -7.32
C LEU A 262 -5.78 15.61 -7.42
N PRO A 263 -6.91 16.35 -7.54
CA PRO A 263 -8.26 15.84 -7.74
C PRO A 263 -8.48 15.31 -9.16
N PHE A 264 -9.21 14.21 -9.28
CA PHE A 264 -9.72 13.70 -10.55
C PHE A 264 -11.13 14.26 -10.77
N SER A 265 -11.45 14.72 -11.97
CA SER A 265 -12.82 15.12 -12.32
C SER A 265 -13.11 15.01 -13.81
N ASP A 266 -14.31 14.55 -14.16
CA ASP A 266 -14.84 14.61 -15.52
C ASP A 266 -16.34 14.93 -15.50
N THR A 267 -16.72 15.98 -16.23
CA THR A 267 -18.10 16.44 -16.43
C THR A 267 -18.62 16.09 -17.83
N PHE A 268 -17.89 15.25 -18.57
CA PHE A 268 -18.21 14.81 -19.93
C PHE A 268 -18.56 15.94 -20.93
N PRO A 269 -17.72 16.97 -21.09
CA PRO A 269 -18.06 18.17 -21.88
C PRO A 269 -18.17 17.93 -23.40
N SER A 270 -17.81 16.74 -23.88
CA SER A 270 -17.75 16.36 -25.30
C SER A 270 -18.29 14.94 -25.49
N THR A 271 -18.85 14.63 -26.65
CA THR A 271 -19.32 13.28 -27.02
C THR A 271 -18.19 12.27 -27.27
N THR A 272 -16.93 12.71 -27.16
CA THR A 272 -15.75 11.85 -27.25
C THR A 272 -15.21 11.60 -25.86
N ILE A 273 -15.08 10.33 -25.47
CA ILE A 273 -14.45 9.94 -24.20
C ILE A 273 -13.02 10.47 -24.14
N ASN A 274 -12.67 11.13 -23.04
CA ASN A 274 -11.33 11.62 -22.80
C ASN A 274 -10.39 10.43 -22.49
N SER A 275 -9.62 10.01 -23.49
CA SER A 275 -8.71 8.85 -23.39
C SER A 275 -7.54 9.05 -22.42
N SER A 276 -7.34 10.27 -21.89
CA SER A 276 -6.37 10.54 -20.82
C SER A 276 -6.96 10.32 -19.42
N LEU A 277 -8.29 10.36 -19.28
CA LEU A 277 -8.99 10.12 -18.02
C LEU A 277 -9.60 8.71 -17.96
N TRP A 278 -9.98 8.15 -19.10
CA TRP A 278 -10.64 6.84 -19.23
C TRP A 278 -9.93 5.98 -20.27
N ILE A 279 -9.40 4.82 -19.85
CA ILE A 279 -8.48 4.01 -20.69
C ILE A 279 -9.09 2.66 -21.08
N GLY A 280 -9.86 2.02 -20.20
CA GLY A 280 -10.50 0.74 -20.51
C GLY A 280 -11.98 0.90 -20.83
N VAL A 281 -12.26 1.39 -22.04
CA VAL A 281 -13.62 1.56 -22.56
C VAL A 281 -14.08 0.28 -23.24
N ASP A 282 -15.14 -0.32 -22.73
CA ASP A 282 -15.82 -1.49 -23.29
C ASP A 282 -17.28 -1.12 -23.58
N GLY A 283 -17.55 -0.68 -24.81
CA GLY A 283 -18.89 -0.33 -25.29
C GLY A 283 -19.45 1.03 -24.81
N ALA A 284 -18.99 1.54 -23.66
CA ALA A 284 -19.47 2.81 -23.09
C ALA A 284 -19.31 4.00 -24.04
N THR A 285 -20.26 4.94 -24.00
CA THR A 285 -20.30 6.13 -24.86
C THR A 285 -20.56 7.40 -24.04
N VAL A 286 -20.40 8.58 -24.65
CA VAL A 286 -20.79 9.86 -24.05
C VAL A 286 -21.75 10.55 -24.99
N ASP A 287 -22.98 10.82 -24.53
CA ASP A 287 -24.04 11.41 -25.33
C ASP A 287 -25.02 12.22 -24.48
N SER A 288 -26.04 12.78 -25.13
CA SER A 288 -27.10 13.62 -24.52
C SER A 288 -28.44 12.89 -24.41
N VAL A 289 -28.40 11.55 -24.30
CA VAL A 289 -29.61 10.73 -24.12
C VAL A 289 -30.07 10.75 -22.65
N GLY A 290 -29.22 11.21 -21.73
CA GLY A 290 -29.60 11.51 -20.35
C GLY A 290 -30.75 12.52 -20.30
N ASN A 291 -31.55 12.45 -19.24
CA ASN A 291 -32.65 13.37 -18.99
C ASN A 291 -32.30 14.28 -17.81
N GLY A 292 -31.71 15.45 -18.11
CA GLY A 292 -31.42 16.47 -17.12
C GLY A 292 -30.03 16.34 -16.51
N GLU A 293 -29.02 16.23 -17.37
CA GLU A 293 -27.60 16.16 -17.04
C GLU A 293 -27.22 17.28 -16.05
N PRO A 294 -26.60 16.94 -14.90
CA PRO A 294 -26.02 17.91 -13.97
C PRO A 294 -25.11 18.93 -14.65
N SER A 295 -24.24 18.47 -15.54
CA SER A 295 -23.36 19.28 -16.38
C SER A 295 -23.70 19.10 -17.86
N ALA A 296 -24.71 19.84 -18.32
CA ALA A 296 -25.14 19.80 -19.71
C ALA A 296 -24.00 20.06 -20.73
N PRO A 297 -24.02 19.39 -21.91
CA PRO A 297 -25.15 18.66 -22.44
C PRO A 297 -25.04 17.12 -22.42
N ASN A 298 -23.93 16.54 -21.95
CA ASN A 298 -23.70 15.09 -22.10
C ASN A 298 -23.40 14.42 -20.77
N SER A 299 -23.58 13.11 -20.73
CA SER A 299 -23.14 12.24 -19.64
C SER A 299 -22.58 10.93 -20.20
N LEU A 300 -21.82 10.22 -19.37
CA LEU A 300 -21.37 8.87 -19.69
C LEU A 300 -22.56 7.92 -19.72
N ARG A 301 -22.71 7.18 -20.81
CA ARG A 301 -23.75 6.17 -21.01
C ARG A 301 -23.14 4.77 -20.95
N ILE A 302 -23.69 3.95 -20.06
CA ILE A 302 -23.42 2.52 -19.90
C ILE A 302 -24.68 1.79 -20.39
N ASN A 303 -24.59 1.10 -21.53
CA ASN A 303 -25.73 0.42 -22.14
C ASN A 303 -25.57 -1.11 -22.03
N GLY A 304 -26.26 -1.72 -21.07
CA GLY A 304 -26.25 -3.15 -20.85
C GLY A 304 -25.00 -3.63 -20.14
N SER A 305 -24.18 -4.43 -20.82
CA SER A 305 -22.95 -5.00 -20.25
C SER A 305 -21.71 -4.13 -20.47
N ASP A 306 -21.91 -2.88 -20.91
CA ASP A 306 -20.83 -1.91 -21.11
C ASP A 306 -20.06 -1.66 -19.80
N ALA A 307 -18.79 -1.31 -19.96
CA ALA A 307 -17.94 -0.91 -18.85
C ALA A 307 -16.98 0.20 -19.26
N ILE A 308 -16.59 1.02 -18.29
CA ILE A 308 -15.49 1.97 -18.45
C ILE A 308 -14.67 2.05 -17.18
N ARG A 309 -13.35 2.14 -17.31
CA ARG A 309 -12.42 2.36 -16.19
C ARG A 309 -11.53 3.57 -16.40
N SER A 310 -11.27 4.28 -15.32
CA SER A 310 -10.39 5.45 -15.31
C SER A 310 -8.93 5.06 -15.65
N ALA A 311 -8.12 6.05 -15.99
CA ALA A 311 -6.67 5.98 -15.87
C ALA A 311 -6.25 5.70 -14.41
N TYR A 312 -4.98 5.39 -14.17
CA TYR A 312 -4.46 5.33 -12.81
C TYR A 312 -4.55 6.72 -12.17
N ILE A 313 -4.84 6.74 -10.87
CA ILE A 313 -4.94 7.93 -10.04
C ILE A 313 -3.95 7.78 -8.90
N ASN A 314 -3.00 8.71 -8.79
CA ASN A 314 -2.07 8.71 -7.67
C ASN A 314 -2.73 9.27 -6.41
N ALA A 315 -3.09 8.37 -5.49
CA ALA A 315 -3.65 8.69 -4.19
C ALA A 315 -2.71 8.29 -3.02
N SER A 316 -1.42 8.07 -3.27
CA SER A 316 -0.49 7.59 -2.23
C SER A 316 -0.13 8.62 -1.15
N ALA A 317 -0.35 9.90 -1.41
CA ALA A 317 -0.12 11.00 -0.47
C ALA A 317 -1.44 11.56 0.12
N ALA A 318 -2.54 10.84 -0.07
CA ALA A 318 -3.89 11.31 0.25
C ALA A 318 -4.46 10.61 1.49
N ASP A 319 -5.13 11.38 2.34
CA ASP A 319 -5.99 10.86 3.41
C ASP A 319 -7.46 11.13 3.04
N ASN A 320 -8.37 10.24 3.42
CA ASN A 320 -9.82 10.39 3.22
C ASN A 320 -10.24 10.54 1.74
N VAL A 321 -9.73 9.68 0.86
CA VAL A 321 -10.13 9.66 -0.56
C VAL A 321 -11.65 9.52 -0.67
N THR A 322 -12.28 10.43 -1.40
CA THR A 322 -13.74 10.50 -1.58
C THR A 322 -14.08 10.42 -3.06
N LEU A 323 -14.92 9.45 -3.44
CA LEU A 323 -15.53 9.36 -4.77
C LEU A 323 -16.92 9.99 -4.73
N SER A 324 -17.22 10.86 -5.69
CA SER A 324 -18.56 11.39 -5.91
C SER A 324 -18.92 11.36 -7.40
N TYR A 325 -20.21 11.23 -7.69
CA TYR A 325 -20.75 11.24 -9.05
C TYR A 325 -22.27 11.43 -8.99
N TRP A 326 -22.84 11.82 -10.12
CA TRP A 326 -24.28 11.75 -10.36
C TRP A 326 -24.61 10.56 -11.23
N TRP A 327 -25.74 9.92 -11.02
CA TRP A 327 -26.20 8.83 -11.86
C TRP A 327 -27.71 8.87 -12.11
N GLN A 328 -28.13 8.34 -13.26
CA GLN A 328 -29.52 8.18 -13.65
C GLN A 328 -29.70 6.82 -14.34
N ARG A 329 -30.86 6.18 -14.14
CA ARG A 329 -31.30 5.02 -14.93
C ARG A 329 -32.27 5.44 -16.02
N THR A 330 -32.34 4.66 -17.08
CA THR A 330 -33.23 4.82 -18.25
C THR A 330 -32.94 6.06 -19.09
N GLY A 331 -32.95 7.26 -18.50
CA GLY A 331 -32.85 8.51 -19.26
C GLY A 331 -33.89 8.56 -20.39
N GLY A 332 -33.47 8.97 -21.59
CA GLY A 332 -34.24 8.86 -22.83
C GLY A 332 -34.08 7.51 -23.55
N GLY A 333 -33.42 6.55 -22.93
CA GLY A 333 -33.05 5.25 -23.45
C GLY A 333 -33.97 4.09 -23.00
N ASN A 334 -33.41 2.89 -22.95
CA ASN A 334 -34.11 1.67 -22.55
C ASN A 334 -33.98 1.40 -21.04
N SER A 335 -35.06 0.93 -20.42
CA SER A 335 -35.13 0.75 -18.97
C SER A 335 -34.50 -0.57 -18.51
N PRO A 336 -33.55 -0.54 -17.55
CA PRO A 336 -32.97 -1.74 -16.98
C PRO A 336 -34.00 -2.58 -16.21
N GLU A 337 -33.86 -3.91 -16.24
CA GLU A 337 -34.73 -4.83 -15.53
C GLU A 337 -34.20 -5.24 -14.15
N ALA A 338 -34.99 -6.01 -13.40
CA ALA A 338 -34.61 -6.42 -12.05
C ALA A 338 -33.43 -7.39 -12.08
N GLY A 339 -32.31 -6.97 -11.47
CA GLY A 339 -31.05 -7.72 -11.45
C GLY A 339 -30.06 -7.27 -12.53
N GLU A 340 -30.44 -6.28 -13.33
CA GLU A 340 -29.57 -5.62 -14.31
C GLU A 340 -29.14 -4.27 -13.73
N ASP A 341 -27.97 -4.27 -13.10
CA ASP A 341 -27.58 -3.20 -12.19
C ASP A 341 -26.30 -2.53 -12.67
N LEU A 342 -26.15 -1.24 -12.32
CA LEU A 342 -24.90 -0.51 -12.47
C LEU A 342 -24.01 -0.72 -11.24
N PHE A 343 -22.82 -1.26 -11.46
CA PHE A 343 -21.79 -1.43 -10.44
C PHE A 343 -20.75 -0.31 -10.53
N VAL A 344 -20.42 0.25 -9.38
CA VAL A 344 -19.34 1.23 -9.21
C VAL A 344 -18.29 0.63 -8.30
N GLU A 345 -17.07 0.52 -8.79
CA GLU A 345 -15.98 -0.20 -8.13
C GLU A 345 -14.71 0.66 -8.13
N TYR A 346 -13.84 0.43 -7.14
CA TYR A 346 -12.48 0.98 -7.15
C TYR A 346 -11.44 -0.12 -7.16
N PHE A 347 -10.30 0.15 -7.79
CA PHE A 347 -9.15 -0.75 -7.78
C PHE A 347 -8.35 -0.50 -6.52
N ASP A 348 -8.16 -1.54 -5.71
CA ASP A 348 -7.52 -1.46 -4.41
C ASP A 348 -6.02 -1.79 -4.45
N ILE A 349 -5.34 -1.53 -3.33
CA ILE A 349 -3.90 -1.77 -3.15
C ILE A 349 -3.49 -3.24 -3.32
N PHE A 350 -4.45 -4.18 -3.22
CA PHE A 350 -4.22 -5.61 -3.41
C PHE A 350 -4.43 -6.05 -4.86
N GLY A 351 -4.74 -5.12 -5.75
CA GLY A 351 -4.97 -5.39 -7.17
C GLY A 351 -6.36 -5.93 -7.49
N ASN A 352 -7.34 -5.75 -6.59
CA ASN A 352 -8.71 -6.21 -6.80
C ASN A 352 -9.66 -5.05 -7.09
N TRP A 353 -10.72 -5.35 -7.86
CA TRP A 353 -11.87 -4.44 -7.98
C TRP A 353 -12.79 -4.65 -6.78
N THR A 354 -12.88 -3.63 -5.92
CA THR A 354 -13.74 -3.62 -4.75
C THR A 354 -14.99 -2.77 -5.01
N LEU A 355 -16.16 -3.34 -4.67
CA LEU A 355 -17.45 -2.67 -4.82
C LEU A 355 -17.57 -1.44 -3.92
N VAL A 356 -17.91 -0.29 -4.52
CA VAL A 356 -18.31 0.94 -3.83
C VAL A 356 -19.82 1.00 -3.70
N ALA A 357 -20.53 0.84 -4.82
CA ALA A 357 -21.98 0.95 -4.90
C ALA A 357 -22.56 0.03 -5.98
N GLN A 358 -23.80 -0.40 -5.76
CA GLN A 358 -24.62 -1.15 -6.71
C GLN A 358 -25.94 -0.42 -6.84
N HIS A 359 -26.24 0.04 -8.05
CA HIS A 359 -27.43 0.80 -8.37
C HIS A 359 -28.41 -0.08 -9.13
N PRO A 360 -29.57 -0.40 -8.55
CA PRO A 360 -30.43 -1.43 -9.10
C PRO A 360 -31.24 -0.94 -10.31
N GLY A 361 -31.43 -1.85 -11.27
CA GLY A 361 -32.22 -1.60 -12.48
C GLY A 361 -33.72 -1.45 -12.24
N ASN A 362 -34.27 -2.10 -11.20
CA ASN A 362 -35.71 -2.12 -10.93
C ASN A 362 -36.27 -0.78 -10.37
N GLY A 363 -36.45 0.21 -11.24
CA GLY A 363 -36.98 1.53 -10.89
C GLY A 363 -37.96 2.11 -11.92
N GLY A 364 -38.27 3.41 -11.78
CA GLY A 364 -39.19 4.10 -12.70
C GLY A 364 -38.46 4.81 -13.84
N ASP A 365 -39.03 4.76 -15.03
CA ASP A 365 -38.45 5.31 -16.29
C ASP A 365 -38.22 6.85 -16.29
N THR A 366 -38.61 7.56 -15.22
CA THR A 366 -38.54 9.03 -15.13
C THR A 366 -37.66 9.51 -13.97
N ASP A 367 -36.80 8.66 -13.43
CA ASP A 367 -36.01 9.02 -12.27
C ASP A 367 -34.95 10.08 -12.62
N PRO A 368 -34.87 11.19 -11.86
CA PRO A 368 -33.85 12.21 -12.08
C PRO A 368 -32.47 11.72 -11.67
N TYR A 369 -31.41 12.41 -12.12
CA TYR A 369 -30.06 12.18 -11.63
C TYR A 369 -29.99 12.28 -10.10
N GLN A 370 -29.34 11.30 -9.49
CA GLN A 370 -29.10 11.18 -8.05
C GLN A 370 -27.61 11.43 -7.77
N PHE A 371 -27.31 12.25 -6.76
CA PHE A 371 -25.94 12.48 -6.32
C PHE A 371 -25.52 11.45 -5.28
N GLU A 372 -24.33 10.89 -5.46
CA GLU A 372 -23.72 9.93 -4.55
C GLU A 372 -22.31 10.40 -4.14
N SER A 373 -21.94 10.11 -2.89
CA SER A 373 -20.61 10.45 -2.35
C SER A 373 -20.17 9.43 -1.31
N PHE A 374 -18.98 8.86 -1.50
CA PHE A 374 -18.42 7.79 -0.67
C PHE A 374 -16.99 8.12 -0.26
N VAL A 375 -16.71 8.05 1.04
CA VAL A 375 -15.32 7.95 1.50
C VAL A 375 -14.84 6.53 1.23
N LEU A 376 -13.84 6.40 0.36
CA LEU A 376 -13.24 5.13 0.00
C LEU A 376 -12.39 4.59 1.16
N PRO A 377 -12.29 3.27 1.32
CA PRO A 377 -11.41 2.67 2.33
C PRO A 377 -9.93 3.00 2.07
N ASN A 378 -9.08 2.92 3.10
CA ASN A 378 -7.62 3.17 2.98
C ASN A 378 -6.92 2.31 1.93
N SER A 379 -7.51 1.18 1.53
CA SER A 379 -7.01 0.38 0.41
C SER A 379 -7.09 1.11 -0.94
N ALA A 380 -7.74 2.28 -1.02
CA ALA A 380 -7.72 3.21 -2.16
C ALA A 380 -6.58 4.25 -2.11
N GLU A 381 -5.87 4.40 -0.99
CA GLU A 381 -4.81 5.40 -0.76
C GLU A 381 -3.45 4.93 -1.30
N HIS A 382 -3.39 4.66 -2.61
CA HIS A 382 -2.18 4.17 -3.27
C HIS A 382 -1.99 4.79 -4.66
N GLN A 383 -0.80 4.61 -5.22
CA GLN A 383 -0.37 5.22 -6.48
C GLN A 383 -1.14 4.74 -7.74
N ASN A 384 -1.92 3.66 -7.61
CA ASN A 384 -2.57 2.95 -8.71
C ASN A 384 -4.10 2.88 -8.54
N LEU A 385 -4.71 3.81 -7.80
CA LEU A 385 -6.17 3.84 -7.65
C LEU A 385 -6.84 3.95 -9.02
N ARG A 386 -7.97 3.27 -9.22
CA ARG A 386 -8.84 3.42 -10.40
C ARG A 386 -10.30 3.33 -9.99
N ILE A 387 -11.19 3.91 -10.78
CA ILE A 387 -12.64 3.71 -10.66
C ILE A 387 -13.17 3.02 -11.92
N ARG A 388 -14.14 2.13 -11.75
CA ARG A 388 -14.86 1.46 -12.83
C ARG A 388 -16.36 1.61 -12.66
N PHE A 389 -17.02 1.94 -13.76
CA PHE A 389 -18.47 1.84 -13.92
C PHE A 389 -18.75 0.66 -14.85
N ARG A 390 -19.64 -0.25 -14.45
CA ARG A 390 -19.93 -1.46 -15.22
C ARG A 390 -21.40 -1.83 -15.10
N GLY A 391 -22.07 -1.95 -16.23
CA GLY A 391 -23.41 -2.50 -16.28
C GLY A 391 -23.39 -4.03 -16.28
N VAL A 392 -24.47 -4.63 -15.79
CA VAL A 392 -24.77 -6.04 -15.93
C VAL A 392 -26.12 -6.15 -16.60
N SER A 393 -26.21 -6.86 -17.72
CA SER A 393 -27.48 -7.16 -18.37
C SER A 393 -27.52 -8.61 -18.84
N ALA A 394 -28.72 -9.20 -18.88
CA ALA A 394 -28.95 -10.49 -19.53
C ALA A 394 -28.90 -10.38 -21.06
N ASN A 395 -29.05 -9.17 -21.62
CA ASN A 395 -29.05 -8.88 -23.05
C ASN A 395 -28.13 -7.70 -23.38
N ALA A 396 -26.98 -7.97 -24.00
CA ALA A 396 -26.04 -6.92 -24.39
C ALA A 396 -26.69 -5.83 -25.28
N GLY A 397 -26.50 -4.55 -24.91
CA GLY A 397 -26.94 -3.38 -25.68
C GLY A 397 -28.37 -2.88 -25.41
N LEU A 398 -29.01 -3.41 -24.36
CA LEU A 398 -30.24 -2.88 -23.74
C LEU A 398 -29.88 -2.36 -22.33
N ASP A 399 -30.76 -1.63 -21.66
CA ASP A 399 -30.60 -1.21 -20.25
C ASP A 399 -29.61 -0.06 -20.02
N ASP A 400 -30.13 1.17 -20.10
CA ASP A 400 -29.31 2.39 -20.08
C ASP A 400 -29.13 2.96 -18.68
N PHE A 401 -27.87 3.17 -18.30
CA PHE A 401 -27.46 3.98 -17.17
C PHE A 401 -26.61 5.16 -17.61
N PHE A 402 -26.79 6.29 -16.94
CA PHE A 402 -26.07 7.53 -17.18
C PHE A 402 -25.30 7.95 -15.94
N VAL A 403 -24.08 8.43 -16.11
CA VAL A 403 -23.21 8.92 -15.04
C VAL A 403 -22.63 10.28 -15.44
N ASP A 404 -22.66 11.25 -14.54
CA ASP A 404 -22.13 12.59 -14.80
C ASP A 404 -21.36 13.14 -13.59
N ASP A 405 -20.55 14.18 -13.81
CA ASP A 405 -19.79 14.89 -12.78
C ASP A 405 -19.01 13.94 -11.84
N VAL A 406 -18.27 12.99 -12.43
CA VAL A 406 -17.44 12.06 -11.66
C VAL A 406 -16.26 12.82 -11.06
N SER A 407 -16.09 12.76 -9.74
CA SER A 407 -14.97 13.39 -9.06
C SER A 407 -14.37 12.51 -7.96
N ILE A 408 -13.05 12.53 -7.86
CA ILE A 408 -12.30 11.91 -6.77
C ILE A 408 -11.45 12.99 -6.13
N THR A 409 -11.67 13.20 -4.84
CA THR A 409 -10.98 14.21 -4.03
C THR A 409 -10.38 13.56 -2.78
N ALA A 410 -9.53 14.28 -2.06
CA ALA A 410 -9.03 13.87 -0.75
C ALA A 410 -8.72 15.10 0.10
N ASP A 411 -8.56 14.91 1.41
CA ASP A 411 -8.00 15.94 2.29
C ASP A 411 -6.50 16.02 2.03
N LEU A 412 -6.08 16.94 1.16
CA LEU A 412 -4.68 17.12 0.79
C LEU A 412 -4.14 18.44 1.36
N ALA A 413 -3.15 18.35 2.27
CA ALA A 413 -2.54 19.52 2.91
C ALA A 413 -1.61 20.30 1.94
N PHE A 414 -1.56 21.63 2.08
CA PHE A 414 -0.48 22.44 1.49
C PHE A 414 0.88 21.97 2.02
N PRO A 415 1.99 22.27 1.32
CA PRO A 415 3.32 22.02 1.86
C PRO A 415 3.47 22.66 3.26
N GLY A 416 4.06 21.92 4.18
CA GLY A 416 4.27 22.36 5.57
C GLY A 416 5.22 23.56 5.69
N ALA A 417 5.31 24.12 6.89
CA ALA A 417 6.32 25.14 7.18
C ALA A 417 7.73 24.52 7.19
N PHE A 418 8.71 25.27 6.70
CA PHE A 418 10.12 24.89 6.64
C PHE A 418 11.02 26.13 6.74
N SER A 419 12.30 25.95 7.05
CA SER A 419 13.25 27.03 7.37
C SER A 419 14.45 27.06 6.42
N LEU A 420 14.93 28.25 6.08
CA LEU A 420 16.17 28.48 5.34
C LEU A 420 17.39 28.22 6.24
N LEU A 421 18.45 27.61 5.70
CA LEU A 421 19.66 27.25 6.44
C LEU A 421 20.91 27.95 5.92
N SER A 422 21.19 27.86 4.61
CA SER A 422 22.41 28.40 3.99
C SER A 422 22.12 29.02 2.62
N PRO A 423 22.73 30.16 2.24
CA PRO A 423 23.55 31.02 3.08
C PRO A 423 22.76 31.62 4.25
N THR A 424 23.39 31.74 5.42
CA THR A 424 22.70 32.30 6.60
C THR A 424 22.30 33.76 6.41
N ASN A 425 21.26 34.20 7.11
CA ASN A 425 20.77 35.55 6.97
C ASN A 425 21.83 36.59 7.39
N GLY A 426 22.25 37.41 6.44
CA GLY A 426 23.29 38.43 6.59
C GLY A 426 24.72 37.91 6.37
N ALA A 427 24.90 36.69 5.84
CA ALA A 427 26.23 36.15 5.56
C ALA A 427 27.01 37.05 4.59
N THR A 428 28.33 37.12 4.74
CA THR A 428 29.23 37.91 3.88
C THR A 428 30.29 37.00 3.26
N GLU A 429 30.99 37.49 2.23
CA GLU A 429 32.03 36.75 1.51
C GLU A 429 31.55 35.41 0.92
N ILE A 430 30.29 35.37 0.48
CA ILE A 430 29.73 34.20 -0.19
C ILE A 430 30.26 34.12 -1.63
N GLU A 431 30.62 32.93 -2.09
CA GLU A 431 31.04 32.71 -3.48
C GLU A 431 29.92 33.10 -4.46
N GLN A 432 30.31 33.54 -5.66
CA GLN A 432 29.37 33.97 -6.71
C GLN A 432 28.46 32.84 -7.23
N GLY A 433 28.80 31.59 -6.94
CA GLY A 433 28.00 30.40 -7.18
C GLY A 433 27.59 29.73 -5.87
N PRO A 434 26.70 30.35 -5.07
CA PRO A 434 26.42 29.87 -3.73
C PRO A 434 25.73 28.51 -3.71
N PHE A 435 25.97 27.80 -2.61
CA PHE A 435 25.19 26.64 -2.20
C PHE A 435 24.02 27.09 -1.33
N PHE A 436 22.81 26.64 -1.66
CA PHE A 436 21.59 26.90 -0.91
C PHE A 436 21.08 25.63 -0.23
N ASP A 437 20.62 25.77 1.02
CA ASP A 437 20.12 24.66 1.84
C ASP A 437 18.95 25.11 2.71
N TRP A 438 17.94 24.26 2.88
CA TRP A 438 16.77 24.50 3.73
C TRP A 438 16.25 23.18 4.31
N THR A 439 15.42 23.24 5.35
CA THR A 439 14.80 22.03 5.90
C THR A 439 13.73 21.48 4.96
N ASP A 440 13.51 20.17 4.97
CA ASP A 440 12.40 19.57 4.23
C ASP A 440 11.04 20.12 4.69
N SER A 441 10.17 20.42 3.73
CA SER A 441 8.76 20.72 3.93
C SER A 441 7.94 19.45 3.82
N ALA A 442 7.15 19.13 4.85
CA ALA A 442 6.15 18.07 4.76
C ALA A 442 5.24 18.29 3.54
N ASN A 443 4.82 17.21 2.87
CA ASN A 443 3.92 17.24 1.72
C ASN A 443 4.42 18.03 0.49
N ALA A 444 5.70 18.42 0.43
CA ALA A 444 6.29 19.04 -0.74
C ALA A 444 6.69 17.99 -1.78
N SER A 445 6.36 18.23 -3.05
CA SER A 445 6.79 17.39 -4.17
C SER A 445 8.01 17.99 -4.89
N SER A 446 8.21 19.29 -4.76
CA SER A 446 9.32 20.04 -5.35
C SER A 446 9.50 21.38 -4.62
N TYR A 447 10.54 22.11 -4.99
CA TYR A 447 10.84 23.46 -4.49
C TYR A 447 11.14 24.40 -5.65
N ARG A 448 10.98 25.71 -5.42
CA ARG A 448 11.44 26.77 -6.32
C ARG A 448 12.33 27.74 -5.56
N LEU A 449 13.61 27.80 -5.94
CA LEU A 449 14.60 28.72 -5.38
C LEU A 449 14.64 30.00 -6.20
N ARG A 450 14.57 31.15 -5.53
CA ARG A 450 14.72 32.48 -6.16
C ARG A 450 15.80 33.29 -5.44
N VAL A 451 16.68 33.93 -6.20
CA VAL A 451 17.74 34.83 -5.72
C VAL A 451 17.69 36.13 -6.52
N ASP A 452 17.63 37.26 -5.83
CA ASP A 452 17.46 38.59 -6.43
C ASP A 452 18.35 39.62 -5.70
N ASP A 453 18.80 40.67 -6.37
CA ASP A 453 19.50 41.81 -5.76
C ASP A 453 18.52 42.85 -5.17
N ASP A 454 17.21 42.66 -5.41
CA ASP A 454 16.11 43.40 -4.80
C ASP A 454 15.22 42.52 -3.90
N PRO A 455 14.85 42.97 -2.68
CA PRO A 455 14.03 42.17 -1.75
C PRO A 455 12.60 41.88 -2.23
N GLY A 456 12.15 42.54 -3.29
CA GLY A 456 10.84 42.31 -3.92
C GLY A 456 10.81 41.15 -4.91
N PHE A 457 11.96 40.54 -5.24
CA PHE A 457 12.07 39.43 -6.20
C PHE A 457 11.43 39.72 -7.58
N GLY A 458 11.50 40.97 -8.04
CA GLY A 458 10.87 41.42 -9.28
C GLY A 458 11.60 40.98 -10.56
N SER A 459 12.89 40.66 -10.45
CA SER A 459 13.76 40.26 -11.56
C SER A 459 14.85 39.30 -11.08
N PRO A 460 14.49 38.11 -10.58
CA PRO A 460 15.43 37.22 -9.93
C PRO A 460 16.54 36.78 -10.91
N ILE A 461 17.79 36.86 -10.43
CA ILE A 461 18.98 36.42 -11.16
C ILE A 461 18.99 34.88 -11.26
N ILE A 462 18.53 34.20 -10.20
CA ILE A 462 18.35 32.76 -10.17
C ILE A 462 16.88 32.47 -9.88
N ASP A 463 16.26 31.64 -10.72
CA ASP A 463 14.88 31.18 -10.56
C ASP A 463 14.78 29.76 -11.11
N VAL A 464 14.85 28.77 -10.21
CA VAL A 464 15.00 27.35 -10.58
C VAL A 464 14.07 26.45 -9.79
N GLY A 465 13.50 25.45 -10.46
CA GLY A 465 12.73 24.37 -9.83
C GLY A 465 13.63 23.19 -9.46
N LEU A 466 13.39 22.59 -8.31
CA LEU A 466 14.26 21.58 -7.68
C LEU A 466 13.43 20.44 -7.08
N ALA A 467 13.94 19.21 -7.14
CA ALA A 467 13.28 18.05 -6.54
C ALA A 467 13.64 17.84 -5.06
N GLY A 468 14.70 18.49 -4.58
CA GLY A 468 15.22 18.34 -3.21
C GLY A 468 15.39 19.69 -2.50
N SER A 469 15.78 19.63 -1.24
CA SER A 469 15.88 20.75 -0.30
C SER A 469 17.23 21.48 -0.30
N ALA A 470 18.02 21.31 -1.35
CA ALA A 470 19.31 21.97 -1.52
C ALA A 470 19.63 22.23 -2.99
N ALA A 471 20.46 23.23 -3.26
CA ALA A 471 20.87 23.62 -4.61
C ALA A 471 22.34 24.07 -4.65
N ASN A 472 23.12 23.57 -5.61
CA ASN A 472 24.44 24.11 -5.93
C ASN A 472 24.34 24.92 -7.24
N ILE A 473 24.54 26.24 -7.16
CA ILE A 473 24.46 27.12 -8.32
C ILE A 473 25.86 27.29 -8.91
N GLY A 474 26.26 26.35 -9.76
CA GLY A 474 27.55 26.44 -10.46
C GLY A 474 27.62 27.62 -11.45
N GLY A 475 28.84 27.96 -11.89
CA GLY A 475 29.07 28.92 -12.98
C GLY A 475 29.12 30.39 -12.55
N ASN A 476 29.17 30.68 -11.26
CA ASN A 476 29.36 32.01 -10.68
C ASN A 476 28.45 33.10 -11.28
N PRO A 477 27.12 32.92 -11.27
CA PRO A 477 26.20 33.86 -11.91
C PRO A 477 26.07 35.21 -11.20
N LEU A 478 26.50 35.32 -9.94
CA LEU A 478 26.32 36.52 -9.13
C LEU A 478 27.52 37.48 -9.24
N ALA A 479 27.25 38.79 -9.27
CA ALA A 479 28.29 39.83 -9.22
C ALA A 479 28.99 39.85 -7.84
N THR A 480 30.29 40.17 -7.80
CA THR A 480 31.06 40.33 -6.55
C THR A 480 30.55 41.51 -5.70
N ASN A 481 30.86 41.48 -4.40
CA ASN A 481 30.58 42.56 -3.44
C ASN A 481 29.14 43.11 -3.48
N THR A 482 28.16 42.24 -3.77
CA THR A 482 26.76 42.60 -3.98
C THR A 482 25.89 41.88 -2.96
N VAL A 483 24.91 42.58 -2.40
CA VAL A 483 23.91 42.03 -1.48
C VAL A 483 22.80 41.37 -2.29
N TYR A 484 22.45 40.13 -1.96
CA TYR A 484 21.34 39.38 -2.54
C TYR A 484 20.36 38.93 -1.45
N PHE A 485 19.13 38.72 -1.89
CA PHE A 485 18.02 38.15 -1.14
C PHE A 485 17.67 36.81 -1.77
N TRP A 486 17.35 35.81 -0.96
CA TRP A 486 16.91 34.52 -1.46
C TRP A 486 15.72 33.96 -0.68
N THR A 487 14.86 33.25 -1.40
CA THR A 487 13.63 32.62 -0.89
C THR A 487 13.41 31.28 -1.57
N VAL A 488 12.68 30.40 -0.87
CA VAL A 488 12.25 29.12 -1.42
C VAL A 488 10.76 28.96 -1.22
N ASP A 489 10.07 28.47 -2.25
CA ASP A 489 8.71 27.95 -2.13
C ASP A 489 8.73 26.43 -2.22
N ALA A 490 8.16 25.75 -1.23
CA ALA A 490 7.80 24.35 -1.33
C ALA A 490 6.51 24.23 -2.14
N ILE A 491 6.46 23.31 -3.10
CA ILE A 491 5.38 23.19 -4.08
C ILE A 491 4.86 21.75 -4.08
N ASN A 492 3.54 21.63 -4.05
CA ASN A 492 2.84 20.41 -4.43
C ASN A 492 1.67 20.77 -5.37
N VAL A 493 0.89 19.76 -5.76
CA VAL A 493 -0.29 19.91 -6.63
C VAL A 493 -1.31 20.93 -6.10
N ASN A 494 -1.37 21.15 -4.78
CA ASN A 494 -2.36 22.03 -4.14
C ASN A 494 -1.91 23.48 -4.00
N GLY A 495 -0.62 23.76 -4.20
CA GLY A 495 -0.07 25.10 -4.18
C GLY A 495 1.31 25.16 -3.55
N SER A 496 1.65 26.34 -3.05
CA SER A 496 2.98 26.62 -2.54
C SER A 496 2.98 27.22 -1.15
N THR A 497 3.93 26.81 -0.33
CA THR A 497 4.24 27.45 0.95
C THR A 497 5.63 28.06 0.85
N THR A 498 5.75 29.35 1.15
CA THR A 498 7.06 30.03 1.20
C THR A 498 7.76 29.69 2.51
N SER A 499 9.09 29.63 2.49
CA SER A 499 9.92 29.41 3.68
C SER A 499 9.58 30.36 4.84
N THR A 500 9.90 29.94 6.06
CA THR A 500 9.79 30.78 7.26
C THR A 500 11.14 30.82 7.97
N PRO A 501 11.84 31.97 8.02
CA PRO A 501 11.46 33.27 7.46
C PRO A 501 11.33 33.30 5.93
N ALA A 502 10.58 34.28 5.42
CA ALA A 502 10.22 34.39 4.00
C ALA A 502 11.41 34.69 3.06
N SER A 503 12.52 35.20 3.59
CA SER A 503 13.77 35.32 2.83
C SER A 503 14.95 35.52 3.78
N PHE A 504 16.13 35.13 3.30
CA PHE A 504 17.43 35.43 3.91
C PHE A 504 18.24 36.35 2.98
N THR A 505 19.22 37.04 3.54
CA THR A 505 20.13 37.94 2.81
C THR A 505 21.56 37.41 2.85
N PHE A 506 22.38 37.72 1.85
CA PHE A 506 23.83 37.49 1.91
C PHE A 506 24.59 38.49 1.01
N THR A 507 25.89 38.62 1.20
CA THR A 507 26.79 39.46 0.40
C THR A 507 27.87 38.60 -0.23
N THR A 508 28.03 38.69 -1.55
CA THR A 508 29.08 37.96 -2.26
C THR A 508 30.47 38.54 -2.02
N GLU A 509 31.52 37.74 -2.14
CA GLU A 509 32.92 38.16 -1.94
C GLU A 509 33.41 39.33 -2.80
N GLY A 510 34.39 40.07 -2.27
CA GLY A 510 34.91 41.33 -2.85
C GLY A 510 35.98 41.18 -3.96
N GLY A 511 36.55 39.99 -4.16
CA GLY A 511 37.61 39.72 -5.13
C GLY A 511 38.55 38.59 -4.71
N THR A 512 39.63 38.34 -5.45
CA THR A 512 40.52 37.17 -5.22
C THR A 512 41.21 37.25 -3.85
N PRO A 513 41.12 36.21 -2.99
CA PRO A 513 41.64 36.26 -1.62
C PRO A 513 43.15 36.52 -1.52
N THR A 514 43.57 37.50 -0.72
CA THR A 514 45.01 37.81 -0.49
C THR A 514 45.62 37.10 0.73
N GLY A 515 44.86 36.23 1.41
CA GLY A 515 45.24 35.50 2.63
C GLY A 515 44.74 34.05 2.62
N PRO A 516 44.79 33.31 3.75
CA PRO A 516 44.08 32.03 3.88
C PRO A 516 42.56 32.27 3.86
N GLN A 517 41.80 31.36 3.23
CA GLN A 517 40.33 31.42 3.17
C GLN A 517 39.75 30.06 3.56
N ALA A 518 38.99 29.98 4.65
CA ALA A 518 38.41 28.74 5.15
C ALA A 518 37.01 28.50 4.57
N ARG A 519 36.83 27.37 3.88
CA ARG A 519 35.50 26.90 3.48
C ARG A 519 35.23 25.52 4.03
N LEU A 520 34.03 25.29 4.55
CA LEU A 520 33.65 24.03 5.18
C LEU A 520 32.54 23.34 4.37
N GLU A 521 32.66 22.03 4.21
CA GLU A 521 31.64 21.19 3.56
C GLU A 521 31.36 19.90 4.35
N ARG A 522 30.14 19.35 4.19
CA ARG A 522 29.81 17.96 4.48
C ARG A 522 29.20 17.31 3.23
N GLY A 523 29.92 16.41 2.57
CA GLY A 523 29.41 15.81 1.33
C GLY A 523 29.27 16.88 0.24
N ALA A 524 28.05 17.10 -0.27
CA ALA A 524 27.75 18.19 -1.22
C ALA A 524 27.29 19.50 -0.55
N PHE A 525 27.14 19.51 0.79
CA PHE A 525 26.62 20.65 1.53
C PHE A 525 27.75 21.60 1.94
N ALA A 526 27.71 22.86 1.52
CA ALA A 526 28.56 23.90 2.08
C ALA A 526 28.02 24.35 3.45
N ILE A 527 28.91 24.71 4.38
CA ILE A 527 28.57 25.17 5.72
C ILE A 527 29.30 26.48 5.95
N ASP A 528 28.54 27.56 6.05
CA ASP A 528 29.09 28.89 6.27
C ASP A 528 29.48 29.12 7.74
N ASN A 529 30.36 30.08 7.98
CA ASN A 529 30.61 30.57 9.32
C ASN A 529 29.37 31.31 9.86
N GLY A 530 28.97 31.02 11.09
CA GLY A 530 27.66 31.37 11.65
C GLY A 530 26.51 30.47 11.17
N GLY A 531 26.81 29.51 10.28
CA GLY A 531 25.89 28.56 9.64
C GLY A 531 25.03 27.73 10.59
N THR A 532 23.96 27.13 10.05
CA THR A 532 23.30 25.98 10.69
C THR A 532 23.42 24.76 9.79
N HIS A 533 23.74 23.61 10.38
CA HIS A 533 23.88 22.36 9.66
C HIS A 533 23.16 21.22 10.40
N ASP A 534 22.33 20.47 9.68
CA ASP A 534 21.69 19.28 10.23
C ASP A 534 22.58 18.04 10.14
N HIS A 535 22.95 17.50 11.30
CA HIS A 535 23.72 16.27 11.45
C HIS A 535 22.88 15.03 11.08
N GLY A 536 21.56 15.16 11.11
CA GLY A 536 20.55 14.17 10.74
C GLY A 536 19.86 13.53 11.94
N GLU A 537 18.99 12.57 11.62
CA GLU A 537 18.24 11.77 12.60
C GLU A 537 18.87 10.39 12.82
N THR A 538 18.76 9.86 14.03
CA THR A 538 19.13 8.47 14.35
C THR A 538 18.29 7.92 15.51
N ASN A 539 18.27 6.59 15.64
CA ASN A 539 17.58 5.93 16.75
C ASN A 539 18.43 5.99 18.02
N GLN A 540 17.78 6.07 19.18
CA GLN A 540 18.46 6.01 20.47
C GLN A 540 19.34 4.74 20.56
N GLY A 541 20.60 4.93 20.96
CA GLY A 541 21.60 3.87 21.05
C GLY A 541 22.40 3.62 19.77
N VAL A 542 22.09 4.31 18.66
CA VAL A 542 22.83 4.23 17.39
C VAL A 542 23.57 5.55 17.15
N PRO A 543 24.89 5.65 17.41
CA PRO A 543 25.63 6.89 17.19
C PRO A 543 25.72 7.28 15.71
N LEU A 544 25.67 8.58 15.41
CA LEU A 544 25.72 9.11 14.05
C LEU A 544 26.99 9.93 13.80
N GLU A 545 27.98 9.32 13.13
CA GLU A 545 29.24 9.99 12.77
C GLU A 545 29.14 10.72 11.42
N ARG A 546 29.62 11.97 11.36
CA ARG A 546 29.77 12.76 10.14
C ARG A 546 31.19 13.24 9.95
N ALA A 547 31.63 13.27 8.69
CA ALA A 547 32.90 13.83 8.27
C ALA A 547 32.70 15.20 7.63
N TYR A 548 33.42 16.18 8.14
CA TYR A 548 33.48 17.54 7.60
C TYR A 548 34.79 17.74 6.87
N ARG A 549 34.75 18.45 5.75
CA ARG A 549 35.91 18.75 4.91
C ARG A 549 36.14 20.26 4.91
N VAL A 550 37.31 20.67 5.34
CA VAL A 550 37.75 22.07 5.33
C VAL A 550 38.72 22.28 4.17
N TYR A 551 38.43 23.28 3.34
CA TYR A 551 39.24 23.74 2.22
C TYR A 551 39.99 25.00 2.62
N ASN A 552 41.15 25.20 1.97
CA ASN A 552 41.82 26.48 1.97
C ASN A 552 41.82 27.04 0.55
N ASP A 553 40.84 27.88 0.24
CA ASP A 553 40.68 28.48 -1.09
C ASP A 553 41.54 29.75 -1.25
N GLY A 554 42.21 30.15 -0.18
CA GLY A 554 43.11 31.29 -0.13
C GLY A 554 44.49 31.01 -0.71
N THR A 555 45.35 32.04 -0.63
CA THR A 555 46.71 32.03 -1.21
C THR A 555 47.81 31.77 -0.18
N SER A 556 47.47 31.71 1.12
CA SER A 556 48.39 31.44 2.23
C SER A 556 47.93 30.25 3.09
N THR A 557 48.82 29.63 3.86
CA THR A 557 48.49 28.47 4.70
C THR A 557 47.42 28.81 5.76
N LEU A 558 46.34 28.03 5.78
CA LEU A 558 45.29 28.07 6.78
C LEU A 558 45.70 27.20 7.98
N ASN A 559 45.78 27.78 9.17
CA ASN A 559 46.15 27.11 10.42
C ASN A 559 44.91 26.95 11.30
N LEU A 560 44.65 25.73 11.78
CA LEU A 560 43.45 25.43 12.55
C LEU A 560 43.81 24.86 13.93
N SER A 561 43.00 25.17 14.94
CA SER A 561 43.19 24.63 16.29
C SER A 561 41.90 24.66 17.11
N ASN A 562 41.91 24.02 18.28
CA ASN A 562 40.85 24.14 19.29
C ASN A 562 39.44 23.75 18.81
N LEU A 563 39.29 22.63 18.09
CA LEU A 563 37.95 22.11 17.78
C LEU A 563 37.18 21.81 19.07
N SER A 564 35.97 22.34 19.14
CA SER A 564 35.00 22.14 20.21
C SER A 564 33.66 21.73 19.61
N VAL A 565 32.92 20.91 20.35
CA VAL A 565 31.60 20.39 19.98
C VAL A 565 30.64 20.55 21.16
N PRO A 566 29.34 20.67 20.93
CA PRO A 566 28.37 20.86 22.01
C PRO A 566 28.08 19.55 22.76
N ALA A 567 27.33 19.65 23.86
CA ALA A 567 26.90 18.47 24.63
C ALA A 567 26.08 17.50 23.75
N GLY A 568 26.30 16.20 23.94
CA GLY A 568 25.70 15.15 23.10
C GLY A 568 26.49 14.83 21.83
N TYR A 569 27.57 15.56 21.55
CA TYR A 569 28.48 15.31 20.45
C TYR A 569 29.90 14.99 20.94
N THR A 570 30.58 14.12 20.20
CA THR A 570 31.97 13.72 20.47
C THR A 570 32.84 13.92 19.23
N ILE A 571 34.07 14.43 19.43
CA ILE A 571 35.08 14.54 18.38
C ILE A 571 35.73 13.17 18.18
N THR A 572 35.53 12.55 17.02
CA THR A 572 36.16 11.27 16.67
C THR A 572 37.41 11.44 15.80
N LYS A 573 37.53 12.58 15.11
CA LYS A 573 38.76 13.02 14.42
C LYS A 573 38.89 14.53 14.54
N ASN A 574 39.99 15.01 15.11
CA ASN A 574 40.23 16.43 15.33
C ASN A 574 40.50 17.20 14.01
N VAL A 575 40.36 18.53 14.02
CA VAL A 575 40.77 19.41 12.91
C VAL A 575 42.26 19.23 12.60
N PRO A 576 42.68 19.32 11.32
CA PRO A 576 44.08 19.29 10.96
C PRO A 576 44.79 20.59 11.37
N ASN A 577 46.03 20.52 11.87
CA ASN A 577 46.79 21.70 12.31
C ASN A 577 46.96 22.79 11.22
N ASN A 578 47.01 22.37 9.96
CA ASN A 578 47.04 23.28 8.82
C ASN A 578 46.47 22.65 7.54
N VAL A 579 46.08 23.51 6.61
CA VAL A 579 45.63 23.19 5.25
C VAL A 579 46.38 24.11 4.28
N LEU A 580 47.09 23.54 3.32
CA LEU A 580 47.84 24.32 2.31
C LEU A 580 46.89 24.96 1.29
N PRO A 581 47.28 26.06 0.63
CA PRO A 581 46.49 26.69 -0.45
C PRO A 581 46.02 25.68 -1.51
N GLY A 582 44.74 25.74 -1.86
CA GLY A 582 44.09 24.88 -2.86
C GLY A 582 43.89 23.41 -2.43
N VAL A 583 44.13 23.08 -1.16
CA VAL A 583 43.99 21.72 -0.61
C VAL A 583 42.81 21.67 0.37
N SER A 584 42.25 20.48 0.57
CA SER A 584 41.28 20.21 1.63
C SER A 584 41.69 19.05 2.53
N LYS A 585 41.17 19.06 3.75
CA LYS A 585 41.38 18.01 4.77
C LYS A 585 40.09 17.78 5.56
N THR A 586 40.02 16.68 6.32
CA THR A 586 38.78 16.30 7.04
C THR A 586 38.95 16.15 8.54
N PHE A 587 37.89 16.49 9.28
CA PHE A 587 37.67 16.15 10.68
C PHE A 587 36.32 15.41 10.83
N LYS A 588 36.06 14.81 11.99
CA LYS A 588 34.85 14.00 12.22
C LYS A 588 34.24 14.29 13.59
N VAL A 589 32.91 14.36 13.61
CA VAL A 589 32.09 14.59 14.80
C VAL A 589 30.95 13.58 14.81
N GLN A 590 30.67 13.02 15.98
CA GLN A 590 29.62 12.03 16.21
C GLN A 590 28.53 12.63 17.11
N LEU A 591 27.26 12.43 16.75
CA LEU A 591 26.13 12.54 17.66
C LEU A 591 26.04 11.22 18.45
N ASP A 592 26.14 11.28 19.78
CA ASP A 592 26.32 10.09 20.61
C ASP A 592 25.05 9.25 20.77
N ALA A 593 23.87 9.85 20.56
CA ALA A 593 22.57 9.19 20.57
C ALA A 593 22.20 8.43 21.87
N VAL A 594 22.75 8.83 23.02
CA VAL A 594 22.53 8.13 24.31
C VAL A 594 21.08 8.28 24.81
N SER A 595 20.46 9.43 24.58
CA SER A 595 19.09 9.74 24.99
C SER A 595 18.30 10.31 23.83
N GLN A 596 17.01 9.97 23.76
CA GLN A 596 16.07 10.61 22.85
C GLN A 596 16.05 12.14 23.06
N GLY A 597 15.90 12.89 21.97
CA GLY A 597 15.71 14.33 21.98
C GLY A 597 16.31 15.04 20.77
N SER A 598 16.08 16.34 20.70
CA SER A 598 16.76 17.23 19.75
C SER A 598 18.00 17.82 20.40
N PHE A 599 19.14 17.64 19.74
CA PHE A 599 20.44 18.14 20.16
C PHE A 599 20.80 19.33 19.29
N VAL A 600 21.08 20.47 19.93
CA VAL A 600 21.45 21.71 19.25
C VAL A 600 22.61 22.35 19.99
N GLY A 601 23.61 22.83 19.26
CA GLY A 601 24.67 23.63 19.83
C GLY A 601 25.71 24.03 18.79
N THR A 602 26.84 24.58 19.24
CA THR A 602 27.85 25.13 18.32
C THR A 602 29.06 24.22 18.21
N ILE A 603 29.45 23.88 16.97
CA ILE A 603 30.78 23.36 16.65
C ILE A 603 31.66 24.55 16.28
N SER A 604 32.85 24.65 16.87
CA SER A 604 33.78 25.76 16.61
C SER A 604 35.24 25.34 16.62
N PHE A 605 36.06 25.95 15.76
CA PHE A 605 37.51 25.87 15.78
C PHE A 605 38.14 27.23 15.44
N ASN A 606 39.36 27.47 15.93
CA ASN A 606 40.12 28.68 15.61
C ASN A 606 40.77 28.54 14.24
N THR A 607 40.87 29.65 13.51
CA THR A 607 41.54 29.73 12.21
C THR A 607 42.45 30.97 12.15
N ASN A 608 43.32 31.09 11.15
CA ASN A 608 44.00 32.35 10.82
C ASN A 608 43.44 33.03 9.57
N ASP A 609 42.26 32.60 9.14
CA ASP A 609 41.39 33.41 8.29
C ASP A 609 40.96 34.64 9.09
N ALA A 610 41.14 35.84 8.55
CA ALA A 610 40.96 37.07 9.30
C ALA A 610 39.48 37.30 9.69
N ASP A 611 38.57 36.83 8.85
CA ASP A 611 37.14 37.11 8.97
C ASP A 611 36.38 35.86 9.47
N ASP A 612 36.94 34.66 9.30
CA ASP A 612 36.41 33.40 9.81
C ASP A 612 37.15 32.83 11.03
N ASN A 613 37.51 33.69 11.99
CA ASN A 613 38.15 33.26 13.23
C ASN A 613 37.43 33.78 14.50
N PRO A 614 36.85 32.88 15.33
CA PRO A 614 36.74 31.44 15.10
C PRO A 614 35.76 31.12 13.97
N PHE A 615 35.98 29.98 13.31
CA PHE A 615 34.96 29.39 12.46
C PHE A 615 34.00 28.63 13.37
N ALA A 616 32.72 28.99 13.36
CA ALA A 616 31.71 28.43 14.24
C ALA A 616 30.39 28.24 13.50
N PHE A 617 29.73 27.11 13.68
CA PHE A 617 28.40 26.85 13.11
C PHE A 617 27.54 26.10 14.11
N THR A 618 26.23 26.33 14.03
CA THR A 618 25.22 25.58 14.79
C THR A 618 25.03 24.21 14.15
N VAL A 619 25.11 23.15 14.96
CA VAL A 619 24.76 21.79 14.56
C VAL A 619 23.44 21.40 15.22
N THR A 620 22.54 20.80 14.45
CA THR A 620 21.33 20.15 14.95
C THR A 620 21.42 18.64 14.75
N GLY A 621 20.69 17.87 15.54
CA GLY A 621 20.55 16.44 15.33
C GLY A 621 19.40 15.88 16.16
N THR A 622 18.70 14.89 15.62
CA THR A 622 17.53 14.30 16.28
C THR A 622 17.82 12.87 16.66
N VAL A 623 17.51 12.52 17.92
CA VAL A 623 17.55 11.14 18.40
C VAL A 623 16.11 10.74 18.70
N VAL A 624 15.56 9.82 17.91
CA VAL A 624 14.21 9.29 18.10
C VAL A 624 14.26 7.97 18.86
N GLN A 625 13.15 7.55 19.49
CA GLN A 625 13.10 6.18 19.99
C GLN A 625 13.07 5.20 18.82
N PRO A 626 13.66 4.00 18.97
CA PRO A 626 13.35 2.92 18.05
C PRO A 626 11.82 2.68 18.04
N PRO A 627 11.22 2.36 16.88
CA PRO A 627 9.81 2.01 16.77
C PRO A 627 9.44 0.93 17.80
N GLN A 628 8.31 1.10 18.49
CA GLN A 628 7.80 0.08 19.38
C GLN A 628 7.19 -1.08 18.56
N PRO A 629 7.43 -2.34 18.96
CA PRO A 629 6.80 -3.50 18.34
C PRO A 629 5.26 -3.39 18.45
N PRO A 630 4.51 -4.12 17.62
CA PRO A 630 3.05 -4.07 17.67
C PRO A 630 2.53 -4.55 19.03
N MET A 631 1.54 -3.84 19.59
CA MET A 631 0.94 -4.13 20.90
C MET A 631 -0.58 -4.21 20.79
N VAL A 632 -1.17 -5.40 20.91
CA VAL A 632 -2.60 -5.62 20.81
C VAL A 632 -3.31 -5.26 22.10
N ARG A 633 -4.36 -4.43 21.99
CA ARG A 633 -5.31 -4.23 23.09
C ARG A 633 -6.74 -4.38 22.59
N LEU A 634 -7.50 -5.25 23.22
CA LEU A 634 -8.89 -5.51 22.86
C LEU A 634 -9.85 -4.76 23.78
N THR A 635 -10.89 -4.13 23.22
CA THR A 635 -11.90 -3.41 23.99
C THR A 635 -13.31 -3.69 23.49
N ARG A 636 -14.30 -3.63 24.39
CA ARG A 636 -15.73 -3.60 24.07
C ARG A 636 -16.41 -2.46 24.82
N GLY A 637 -16.74 -1.39 24.10
CA GLY A 637 -17.20 -0.15 24.75
C GLY A 637 -16.08 0.41 25.65
N ALA A 638 -16.40 0.66 26.92
CA ALA A 638 -15.42 1.15 27.90
C ALA A 638 -14.59 0.04 28.59
N PHE A 639 -14.87 -1.23 28.31
CA PHE A 639 -14.18 -2.36 28.95
C PHE A 639 -12.98 -2.82 28.13
N THR A 640 -11.81 -2.91 28.76
CA THR A 640 -10.65 -3.64 28.23
C THR A 640 -10.84 -5.13 28.48
N ILE A 641 -10.49 -5.93 27.48
CA ILE A 641 -10.47 -7.40 27.55
C ILE A 641 -9.01 -7.78 27.38
N ASN A 642 -8.45 -8.43 28.39
CA ASN A 642 -7.08 -8.94 28.36
C ASN A 642 -7.07 -10.40 27.90
N ASN A 643 -5.89 -10.88 27.53
CA ASN A 643 -5.68 -12.27 27.18
C ASN A 643 -5.98 -13.18 28.40
N GLY A 644 -6.78 -14.22 28.19
CA GLY A 644 -7.30 -15.13 29.22
C GLY A 644 -8.58 -14.68 29.92
N ASP A 645 -9.10 -13.47 29.67
CA ASP A 645 -10.31 -12.97 30.35
C ASP A 645 -11.57 -13.78 30.00
N THR A 646 -12.60 -13.66 30.83
CA THR A 646 -13.95 -14.20 30.54
C THR A 646 -14.95 -13.07 30.35
N HIS A 647 -15.74 -13.15 29.28
CA HIS A 647 -16.64 -12.09 28.87
C HIS A 647 -18.07 -12.57 28.57
N ASN A 648 -19.06 -11.93 29.19
CA ASN A 648 -20.48 -12.32 29.02
C ASN A 648 -21.18 -11.48 27.93
N HIS A 649 -21.67 -12.16 26.89
CA HIS A 649 -22.51 -11.60 25.84
C HIS A 649 -23.95 -11.39 26.28
N GLY A 650 -24.38 -12.04 27.38
CA GLY A 650 -25.69 -12.03 28.05
C GLY A 650 -26.78 -12.84 27.32
N THR A 651 -28.05 -12.46 27.46
CA THR A 651 -29.20 -13.27 27.01
C THR A 651 -29.80 -12.81 25.67
N THR A 652 -30.26 -13.75 24.85
CA THR A 652 -31.10 -13.54 23.65
C THR A 652 -32.17 -14.64 23.54
N THR A 653 -33.06 -14.59 22.55
CA THR A 653 -34.02 -15.66 22.23
C THR A 653 -33.60 -16.43 20.98
N VAL A 654 -34.11 -17.66 20.79
CA VAL A 654 -33.83 -18.47 19.60
C VAL A 654 -34.01 -17.68 18.30
N ASN A 655 -33.08 -17.86 17.37
CA ASN A 655 -33.03 -17.19 16.07
C ASN A 655 -32.92 -15.64 16.11
N VAL A 656 -32.65 -15.03 17.27
CA VAL A 656 -32.39 -13.58 17.39
C VAL A 656 -30.91 -13.37 17.71
N ALA A 657 -30.19 -12.76 16.78
CA ALA A 657 -28.76 -12.49 16.92
C ALA A 657 -28.51 -11.39 17.97
N ARG A 658 -27.62 -11.66 18.92
CA ARG A 658 -27.10 -10.64 19.85
C ARG A 658 -25.68 -10.29 19.51
N GLU A 659 -25.52 -9.22 18.75
CA GLU A 659 -24.23 -8.74 18.25
C GLU A 659 -23.40 -7.98 19.30
N ARG A 660 -22.09 -8.21 19.29
CA ARG A 660 -21.07 -7.45 20.04
C ARG A 660 -19.97 -6.96 19.12
N ALA A 661 -19.62 -5.69 19.24
CA ALA A 661 -18.50 -5.07 18.55
C ALA A 661 -17.26 -5.07 19.45
N TYR A 662 -16.16 -5.56 18.90
CA TYR A 662 -14.85 -5.59 19.53
C TYR A 662 -13.93 -4.66 18.77
N LYS A 663 -13.28 -3.74 19.49
CA LYS A 663 -12.29 -2.83 18.94
C LYS A 663 -10.89 -3.31 19.33
N VAL A 664 -10.09 -3.64 18.32
CA VAL A 664 -8.68 -4.03 18.42
C VAL A 664 -7.85 -2.76 18.21
N TRP A 665 -7.03 -2.43 19.19
CA TRP A 665 -6.06 -1.35 19.15
C TRP A 665 -4.67 -1.92 18.88
N ASN A 666 -3.86 -1.14 18.16
CA ASN A 666 -2.42 -1.31 18.13
C ASN A 666 -1.82 -0.13 18.89
N ASP A 667 -1.30 -0.38 20.09
CA ASP A 667 -0.68 0.64 20.92
C ASP A 667 0.83 0.81 20.61
N GLY A 668 1.40 -0.02 19.72
CA GLY A 668 2.76 0.09 19.20
C GLY A 668 2.86 0.98 17.96
N ASP A 669 4.06 1.09 17.38
CA ASP A 669 4.32 1.91 16.19
C ASP A 669 4.31 1.06 14.90
N GLU A 670 4.80 -0.18 14.99
CA GLU A 670 4.82 -1.13 13.89
C GLU A 670 3.43 -1.74 13.62
N GLN A 671 3.16 -2.18 12.39
CA GLN A 671 1.84 -2.69 12.00
C GLN A 671 1.49 -4.01 12.73
N LEU A 672 0.37 -4.00 13.45
CA LEU A 672 -0.22 -5.18 14.07
C LEU A 672 -0.90 -6.04 13.00
N GLN A 673 -0.38 -7.23 12.75
CA GLN A 673 -0.97 -8.25 11.89
C GLN A 673 -1.93 -9.12 12.70
N LEU A 674 -3.04 -9.50 12.10
CA LEU A 674 -4.14 -10.22 12.73
C LEU A 674 -4.66 -11.28 11.77
N SER A 675 -4.86 -12.50 12.25
CA SER A 675 -5.41 -13.58 11.40
C SER A 675 -6.14 -14.64 12.21
N ASN A 676 -6.81 -15.57 11.53
CA ASN A 676 -7.38 -16.78 12.12
C ASN A 676 -8.31 -16.52 13.31
N LEU A 677 -9.34 -15.67 13.13
CA LEU A 677 -10.37 -15.49 14.16
C LEU A 677 -11.21 -16.77 14.31
N ILE A 678 -11.07 -17.42 15.45
CA ILE A 678 -11.84 -18.58 15.86
C ILE A 678 -12.92 -18.13 16.83
N VAL A 679 -14.18 -18.54 16.56
CA VAL A 679 -15.33 -18.31 17.46
C VAL A 679 -15.90 -19.65 17.92
N PRO A 680 -16.36 -19.78 19.18
CA PRO A 680 -16.90 -21.03 19.69
C PRO A 680 -18.31 -21.31 19.16
N ASN A 681 -18.77 -22.55 19.30
CA ASN A 681 -20.10 -22.96 18.85
C ASN A 681 -21.21 -22.10 19.49
N GLY A 682 -22.22 -21.75 18.70
CA GLY A 682 -23.28 -20.79 19.06
C GLY A 682 -22.93 -19.31 18.81
N TYR A 683 -21.68 -19.02 18.38
CA TYR A 683 -21.27 -17.69 17.96
C TYR A 683 -20.96 -17.65 16.47
N THR A 684 -21.24 -16.52 15.83
CA THR A 684 -20.99 -16.31 14.40
C THR A 684 -20.34 -14.95 14.19
N ILE A 685 -19.36 -14.90 13.28
CA ILE A 685 -18.69 -13.66 12.89
C ILE A 685 -19.66 -12.88 12.00
N THR A 686 -20.04 -11.67 12.41
CA THR A 686 -20.91 -10.77 11.64
C THR A 686 -20.14 -9.62 10.99
N LYS A 687 -18.92 -9.36 11.46
CA LYS A 687 -17.92 -8.53 10.78
C LYS A 687 -16.55 -9.15 11.01
N ALA A 688 -15.83 -9.42 9.92
CA ALA A 688 -14.52 -10.09 9.93
C ALA A 688 -13.48 -9.35 10.78
N LEU A 689 -12.52 -10.10 11.31
CA LEU A 689 -11.32 -9.55 11.93
C LEU A 689 -10.53 -8.77 10.86
N PRO A 690 -10.15 -7.51 11.12
CA PRO A 690 -9.28 -6.79 10.19
C PRO A 690 -7.93 -7.51 10.07
N PRO A 691 -7.31 -7.61 8.89
CA PRO A 691 -6.05 -8.33 8.70
C PRO A 691 -4.86 -7.59 9.34
N SER A 692 -4.97 -6.27 9.51
CA SER A 692 -3.94 -5.48 10.17
C SER A 692 -4.48 -4.17 10.77
N VAL A 693 -3.76 -3.62 11.76
CA VAL A 693 -4.00 -2.32 12.40
C VAL A 693 -2.67 -1.55 12.47
N ASN A 694 -2.60 -0.36 11.86
CA ASN A 694 -1.41 0.49 11.90
C ASN A 694 -1.10 0.95 13.33
N GLY A 695 0.14 1.35 13.60
CA GLY A 695 0.55 1.86 14.92
C GLY A 695 -0.32 3.01 15.40
N GLY A 696 -0.65 3.01 16.70
CA GLY A 696 -1.55 3.97 17.35
C GLY A 696 -3.03 3.92 16.91
N ALA A 697 -3.41 3.06 15.95
CA ALA A 697 -4.76 3.02 15.39
C ALA A 697 -5.64 1.94 16.06
N SER A 698 -6.92 1.92 15.68
CA SER A 698 -7.83 0.83 16.06
C SER A 698 -8.80 0.46 14.96
N LYS A 699 -9.22 -0.80 14.94
CA LYS A 699 -10.23 -1.34 14.01
C LYS A 699 -11.23 -2.21 14.74
N VAL A 700 -12.39 -2.46 14.12
CA VAL A 700 -13.52 -3.14 14.76
C VAL A 700 -13.90 -4.41 14.01
N TYR A 701 -14.07 -5.50 14.75
CA TYR A 701 -14.74 -6.73 14.30
C TYR A 701 -16.00 -6.99 15.13
N LYS A 702 -16.89 -7.86 14.66
CA LYS A 702 -18.16 -8.14 15.33
C LYS A 702 -18.49 -9.62 15.34
N VAL A 703 -19.05 -10.06 16.47
CA VAL A 703 -19.49 -11.45 16.69
C VAL A 703 -20.87 -11.42 17.32
N ALA A 704 -21.76 -12.30 16.87
CA ALA A 704 -23.09 -12.47 17.43
C ALA A 704 -23.25 -13.83 18.10
N LEU A 705 -23.92 -13.84 19.26
CA LEU A 705 -24.53 -15.04 19.83
C LEU A 705 -25.83 -15.30 19.06
N LEU A 706 -25.91 -16.43 18.36
CA LEU A 706 -27.05 -16.84 17.54
C LEU A 706 -27.18 -18.36 17.55
N SER A 707 -28.32 -18.87 18.02
CA SER A 707 -28.62 -20.30 18.02
C SER A 707 -30.09 -20.56 17.72
N ALA A 708 -30.35 -21.66 17.00
CA ALA A 708 -31.68 -22.20 16.77
C ALA A 708 -32.20 -23.03 17.97
N THR A 709 -31.32 -23.42 18.88
CA THR A 709 -31.68 -24.16 20.10
C THR A 709 -31.45 -23.30 21.35
N PRO A 710 -32.37 -23.35 22.33
CA PRO A 710 -32.14 -22.74 23.63
C PRO A 710 -30.95 -23.41 24.35
N GLY A 711 -30.18 -22.63 25.11
CA GLY A 711 -29.04 -23.16 25.87
C GLY A 711 -28.08 -22.10 26.36
N PHE A 712 -27.12 -22.53 27.18
CA PHE A 712 -25.96 -21.74 27.58
C PHE A 712 -24.77 -22.08 26.69
N PHE A 713 -24.20 -21.07 26.03
CA PHE A 713 -23.10 -21.20 25.09
C PHE A 713 -21.85 -20.53 25.67
N SER A 714 -20.78 -21.30 25.83
CA SER A 714 -19.50 -20.82 26.34
C SER A 714 -18.34 -21.48 25.60
N GLY A 715 -17.25 -20.73 25.38
CA GLY A 715 -16.02 -21.25 24.78
C GLY A 715 -15.00 -20.16 24.49
N THR A 716 -13.82 -20.56 24.02
CA THR A 716 -12.72 -19.65 23.70
C THR A 716 -12.93 -19.00 22.34
N MET A 717 -12.79 -17.68 22.30
CA MET A 717 -12.55 -16.89 21.09
C MET A 717 -11.07 -16.57 21.02
N SER A 718 -10.44 -16.73 19.85
CA SER A 718 -9.02 -16.43 19.70
C SER A 718 -8.67 -15.94 18.30
N PHE A 719 -7.60 -15.17 18.17
CA PHE A 719 -6.98 -14.84 16.89
C PHE A 719 -5.46 -14.77 17.01
N ASN A 720 -4.77 -14.99 15.91
CA ASN A 720 -3.31 -14.87 15.83
C ASN A 720 -2.93 -13.40 15.69
N THR A 721 -1.80 -13.01 16.27
CA THR A 721 -1.24 -11.68 16.12
C THR A 721 0.29 -11.70 16.08
N ASN A 722 0.93 -10.66 15.54
CA ASN A 722 2.37 -10.48 15.63
C ASN A 722 2.82 -9.66 16.85
N ASP A 723 1.91 -9.36 17.79
CA ASP A 723 2.29 -8.90 19.13
C ASP A 723 3.18 -9.99 19.82
N PRO A 724 4.43 -9.67 20.20
CA PRO A 724 5.35 -10.63 20.83
C PRO A 724 4.86 -11.24 22.14
N ASP A 725 4.04 -10.52 22.91
CA ASP A 725 3.59 -10.91 24.24
C ASP A 725 2.21 -11.59 24.22
N ASP A 726 1.42 -11.36 23.17
CA ASP A 726 -0.01 -11.68 23.13
C ASP A 726 -0.44 -12.51 21.89
N ASN A 727 0.37 -13.50 21.48
CA ASN A 727 0.06 -14.41 20.38
C ASN A 727 -0.06 -15.90 20.79
N PRO A 728 -1.21 -16.57 20.59
CA PRO A 728 -2.48 -16.00 20.14
C PRO A 728 -3.15 -15.14 21.22
N PHE A 729 -3.95 -14.17 20.80
CA PHE A 729 -4.83 -13.44 21.72
C PHE A 729 -6.10 -14.26 21.92
N ALA A 730 -6.35 -14.75 23.12
CA ALA A 730 -7.45 -15.66 23.41
C ALA A 730 -8.24 -15.26 24.66
N PHE A 731 -9.56 -15.32 24.61
CA PHE A 731 -10.43 -15.02 25.75
C PHE A 731 -11.72 -15.85 25.69
N THR A 732 -12.33 -16.12 26.85
CA THR A 732 -13.56 -16.90 26.94
C THR A 732 -14.78 -16.00 26.72
N VAL A 733 -15.73 -16.42 25.89
CA VAL A 733 -17.05 -15.78 25.75
C VAL A 733 -18.15 -16.69 26.27
N GLN A 734 -19.19 -16.10 26.89
CA GLN A 734 -20.35 -16.85 27.40
C GLN A 734 -21.68 -16.10 27.19
N GLY A 735 -22.79 -16.81 27.02
CA GLY A 735 -24.12 -16.20 26.85
C GLY A 735 -25.25 -17.24 26.81
N THR A 736 -26.49 -16.77 26.92
CA THR A 736 -27.68 -17.65 27.04
C THR A 736 -28.68 -17.36 25.92
N VAL A 737 -29.21 -18.41 25.30
CA VAL A 737 -30.31 -18.34 24.32
C VAL A 737 -31.56 -18.97 24.95
N ASN A 738 -32.62 -18.20 25.11
CA ASN A 738 -33.90 -18.63 25.65
C ASN A 738 -34.87 -19.09 24.56
N SER A 739 -35.83 -19.95 24.90
CA SER A 739 -36.95 -20.31 24.01
C SER A 739 -37.74 -19.07 23.58
N ALA A 740 -38.32 -19.11 22.37
CA ALA A 740 -39.30 -18.10 21.95
C ALA A 740 -40.60 -18.27 22.76
N PHE A 741 -41.27 -17.17 23.12
CA PHE A 741 -42.63 -17.23 23.67
C PHE A 741 -43.56 -17.87 22.64
N ALA A 742 -44.30 -18.91 23.02
CA ALA A 742 -45.32 -19.50 22.15
C ALA A 742 -46.45 -18.47 21.90
N THR A 743 -46.99 -18.43 20.69
CA THR A 743 -48.23 -17.69 20.41
C THR A 743 -49.35 -18.31 21.24
N GLY A 744 -49.96 -17.52 22.13
CA GLY A 744 -51.00 -17.98 23.03
C GLY A 744 -52.18 -18.62 22.27
N GLY A 745 -52.59 -19.81 22.72
CA GLY A 745 -53.86 -20.42 22.29
C GLY A 745 -55.07 -19.56 22.68
N PRO A 746 -56.25 -19.83 22.11
CA PRO A 746 -57.44 -18.99 22.33
C PRO A 746 -57.78 -18.87 23.81
N ILE A 747 -57.95 -17.62 24.28
CA ILE A 747 -58.44 -17.32 25.63
C ILE A 747 -59.91 -17.76 25.71
N THR A 748 -60.21 -18.78 26.51
CA THR A 748 -61.58 -19.06 26.96
C THR A 748 -61.91 -18.14 28.14
N PRO A 749 -62.96 -17.29 28.07
CA PRO A 749 -63.38 -16.51 29.22
C PRO A 749 -63.80 -17.45 30.36
N THR A 750 -63.24 -17.27 31.55
CA THR A 750 -63.86 -17.79 32.77
C THR A 750 -65.20 -17.07 32.95
N ALA A 751 -66.22 -17.79 33.44
CA ALA A 751 -67.62 -17.40 33.34
C ALA A 751 -67.98 -16.07 34.04
N ASP A 752 -67.11 -15.52 34.90
CA ASP A 752 -67.31 -14.27 35.63
C ASP A 752 -66.06 -13.36 35.49
N GLY A 753 -66.06 -12.54 34.44
CA GLY A 753 -64.89 -11.85 33.88
C GLY A 753 -63.96 -11.14 34.88
N PRO A 754 -62.65 -11.07 34.59
CA PRO A 754 -61.66 -10.44 35.46
C PRO A 754 -61.88 -8.91 35.52
N LEU A 755 -61.82 -8.35 36.73
CA LEU A 755 -61.97 -6.91 37.00
C LEU A 755 -60.64 -6.15 37.00
N SER A 756 -59.55 -6.81 37.41
CA SER A 756 -58.22 -6.20 37.54
C SER A 756 -57.16 -7.29 37.55
N ALA A 757 -55.95 -6.95 37.11
CA ALA A 757 -54.81 -7.86 37.03
C ALA A 757 -53.53 -7.13 37.48
N ALA A 758 -52.66 -7.86 38.18
CA ALA A 758 -51.31 -7.41 38.49
C ALA A 758 -50.32 -8.56 38.23
N ALA A 759 -49.09 -8.20 37.87
CA ALA A 759 -48.01 -9.14 37.67
C ALA A 759 -46.84 -8.82 38.61
N ALA A 760 -46.29 -9.84 39.24
CA ALA A 760 -45.11 -9.83 40.09
C ALA A 760 -44.65 -11.27 40.30
N ASP A 761 -43.47 -11.50 40.88
CA ASP A 761 -43.08 -12.84 41.34
C ASP A 761 -43.72 -13.08 42.72
N PHE A 762 -44.98 -13.54 42.72
CA PHE A 762 -45.75 -13.77 43.94
C PHE A 762 -45.35 -15.08 44.64
N THR A 763 -44.74 -16.01 43.91
CA THR A 763 -44.29 -17.31 44.43
C THR A 763 -42.83 -17.32 44.88
N GLY A 764 -42.04 -16.31 44.49
CA GLY A 764 -40.63 -16.16 44.83
C GLY A 764 -39.70 -17.08 44.04
N ASP A 765 -40.15 -17.58 42.88
CA ASP A 765 -39.42 -18.55 42.07
C ASP A 765 -38.57 -17.92 40.95
N GLY A 766 -38.59 -16.59 40.84
CA GLY A 766 -37.88 -15.82 39.83
C GLY A 766 -38.63 -15.74 38.49
N HIS A 767 -39.88 -16.18 38.43
CA HIS A 767 -40.74 -16.09 37.25
C HIS A 767 -41.92 -15.12 37.48
N PRO A 768 -42.31 -14.30 36.49
CA PRO A 768 -43.48 -13.43 36.65
C PRO A 768 -44.77 -14.24 36.77
N ASP A 769 -45.48 -14.06 37.87
CA ASP A 769 -46.80 -14.59 38.15
C ASP A 769 -47.90 -13.55 37.84
N VAL A 770 -49.16 -13.99 37.73
CA VAL A 770 -50.31 -13.11 37.49
C VAL A 770 -51.40 -13.37 38.52
N ILE A 771 -51.84 -12.32 39.19
CA ILE A 771 -53.00 -12.35 40.06
C ILE A 771 -54.18 -11.63 39.40
N LEU A 772 -55.37 -12.23 39.45
CA LEU A 772 -56.61 -11.71 38.87
C LEU A 772 -57.66 -11.55 39.96
N THR A 773 -58.39 -10.44 39.95
CA THR A 773 -59.61 -10.28 40.76
C THR A 773 -60.84 -10.52 39.89
N HIS A 774 -61.83 -11.23 40.41
CA HIS A 774 -63.04 -11.63 39.69
C HIS A 774 -64.30 -10.93 40.25
N ALA A 775 -65.34 -10.84 39.42
CA ALA A 775 -66.61 -10.23 39.80
C ALA A 775 -67.42 -11.02 40.86
N ASN A 776 -67.01 -12.25 41.17
CA ASN A 776 -67.63 -13.17 42.14
C ASN A 776 -66.93 -13.17 43.51
N ASP A 777 -66.20 -12.10 43.85
CA ASP A 777 -65.43 -11.95 45.08
C ASP A 777 -64.22 -12.91 45.21
N GLU A 778 -63.78 -13.53 44.11
CA GLU A 778 -62.60 -14.40 44.06
C GLU A 778 -61.34 -13.66 43.56
N VAL A 779 -60.18 -14.02 44.10
CA VAL A 779 -58.86 -13.59 43.62
C VAL A 779 -58.05 -14.84 43.29
N SER A 780 -57.66 -15.01 42.03
CA SER A 780 -56.91 -16.16 41.56
C SER A 780 -55.46 -15.79 41.24
N LEU A 781 -54.52 -16.56 41.77
CA LEU A 781 -53.10 -16.48 41.44
C LEU A 781 -52.74 -17.59 40.45
N PHE A 782 -52.09 -17.20 39.38
CA PHE A 782 -51.50 -18.10 38.41
C PHE A 782 -49.98 -17.94 38.45
N ALA A 783 -49.27 -19.05 38.67
CA ALA A 783 -47.82 -19.05 38.70
C ALA A 783 -47.24 -19.16 37.28
N GLY A 784 -46.17 -18.41 37.02
CA GLY A 784 -45.40 -18.48 35.80
C GLY A 784 -44.57 -19.75 35.77
N ASN A 785 -44.73 -20.59 34.76
CA ASN A 785 -43.98 -21.85 34.67
C ASN A 785 -42.55 -21.70 34.11
N GLY A 786 -42.05 -20.46 33.97
CA GLY A 786 -40.75 -20.15 33.37
C GLY A 786 -40.60 -20.46 31.87
N GLN A 787 -41.64 -20.98 31.22
CA GLN A 787 -41.68 -21.37 29.79
C GLN A 787 -42.72 -20.55 29.00
N GLY A 788 -43.13 -19.40 29.55
CA GLY A 788 -44.13 -18.51 28.93
C GLY A 788 -45.59 -18.97 29.09
N GLY A 789 -45.86 -19.95 29.97
CA GLY A 789 -47.21 -20.37 30.33
C GLY A 789 -47.55 -20.06 31.79
N MET A 790 -48.84 -19.98 32.09
CA MET A 790 -49.38 -19.76 33.44
C MET A 790 -50.08 -21.03 33.93
N VAL A 791 -49.85 -21.43 35.18
CA VAL A 791 -50.56 -22.55 35.81
C VAL A 791 -51.39 -22.04 36.99
N PRO A 792 -52.63 -22.53 37.21
CA PRO A 792 -53.38 -22.19 38.40
C PRO A 792 -52.57 -22.54 39.65
N TYR A 793 -52.38 -21.57 40.54
CA TYR A 793 -51.57 -21.74 41.73
C TYR A 793 -52.42 -21.73 42.99
N ASP A 794 -53.21 -20.69 43.20
CA ASP A 794 -54.10 -20.57 44.36
C ASP A 794 -55.30 -19.66 44.07
N SER A 795 -56.33 -19.74 44.91
CA SER A 795 -57.53 -18.90 44.82
C SER A 795 -58.05 -18.55 46.21
N LEU A 796 -58.32 -17.26 46.44
CA LEU A 796 -58.83 -16.73 47.69
C LEU A 796 -60.18 -16.04 47.49
N HIS A 797 -61.15 -16.37 48.32
CA HIS A 797 -62.46 -15.70 48.33
C HIS A 797 -62.47 -14.57 49.38
N ILE A 798 -62.75 -13.33 48.94
CA ILE A 798 -62.71 -12.12 49.78
C ILE A 798 -64.11 -11.53 49.87
N ARG A 799 -64.75 -11.62 51.06
CA ARG A 799 -66.11 -11.07 51.26
C ARG A 799 -66.12 -9.54 51.12
N ASN A 800 -66.99 -9.03 50.24
CA ASN A 800 -67.17 -7.62 49.84
C ASN A 800 -66.23 -7.11 48.73
N GLY A 801 -66.15 -7.82 47.61
CA GLY A 801 -65.70 -7.25 46.33
C GLY A 801 -64.25 -6.78 46.26
N ALA A 802 -63.36 -7.62 45.71
CA ALA A 802 -62.06 -7.16 45.25
C ALA A 802 -62.20 -6.47 43.88
N SER A 803 -62.28 -5.13 43.85
CA SER A 803 -62.48 -4.37 42.61
C SER A 803 -61.19 -3.98 41.89
N GLY A 804 -60.03 -4.19 42.52
CA GLY A 804 -58.73 -3.79 42.00
C GLY A 804 -57.59 -4.53 42.70
N VAL A 805 -56.53 -4.82 41.96
CA VAL A 805 -55.29 -5.37 42.51
C VAL A 805 -54.11 -4.57 42.01
N ALA A 806 -53.14 -4.35 42.91
CA ALA A 806 -51.88 -3.71 42.60
C ALA A 806 -50.75 -4.49 43.27
N SER A 807 -49.64 -4.63 42.57
CA SER A 807 -48.38 -5.13 43.13
C SER A 807 -47.45 -3.97 43.44
N GLY A 808 -46.64 -4.12 44.48
CA GLY A 808 -45.59 -3.18 44.88
C GLY A 808 -44.49 -3.96 45.60
N ASP A 809 -43.28 -3.39 45.61
CA ASP A 809 -42.10 -3.91 46.32
C ASP A 809 -42.09 -3.42 47.78
#